data_AF-U3A9G8-F1
#
_entry.id   AF-U3A9G8-F1
#
_cell.length_a   1.000
_cell.length_b   1.000
_cell.length_c   1.000
_cell.angle_alpha   90.00
_cell.angle_beta   90.00
_cell.angle_gamma   90.00
#
_symmetry.space_group_name_H-M   'P 1'
#
loop_
_entity.id
_entity.type
_entity.pdbx_description
1 polymer ?
#
loop_
_entity_poly.entity_id
_entity_poly.type
_entity_poly.pdbx_seq_one_letter_code
_entity_poly.pdbx_strand_id
1 'polypeptide(L)'
;MQVFKWVIFFIPLSFILGCLEVGENQGSLKVMLSGSLLKGVVRNADIKVINEKNVLIWQGESNNNGLFEAEYALGQGSIFTLISDLSIKGSMQCDSVFCYVPNQNEPYKFDEDILNEDLGSVALKTAWYQDSQTDMTGGFVRETQLNGLSTLVVNLVENELGHPLDQQKFDALSKVGSDIVLELFGFESNLDLNMLNLSLPNVKEITDKMDEEFVLLSLINAAISSNISYLSLFTQQESFSEEFILTAEMRTLLSEIRVKVLLAANDLITSPYIPLKSPSIGKEINKRVVEPIDFSRLSALFENLASINRSSARRPDEVLFINTINQEFTYGSQPFLASANSSSGRPVTYSSSNEQVATIKEGMITIIGSGTATISASVSEDEDYLAAMDAFTLVVSKALNPIPFPFSQLEKTFGEKSFFLPSIINDGDDRSIEYFSSNHEVATVDPVTGEVMIKGTGSTTISARVEEDNRYFAATDNFILKVNKANKREPLPFSELEKIVGDTDFVLPSIVTNEDDRTVRYHSSNHSVAVVDSETGKVTLKGAGTTIITMSVNENEHYLAIRDTLTLIINKETSTVPFPYSHLEKTFGDVSFTLPKTTPVGDNRAIQYVSSNHDVAVVDSEKGSVIIQGAGTTLISASVNENERFLAAEETLTLTVKRAVDQASFPIAKIEKTFGDKNFVLPSIIKSSEGGIVQYFSLNHEVALVNVDSGEVSINGAGKTKILATISGRDNYHDIVFSDDVSVEIDIAKADRIATFSQPFMAGKKGDSFIQEVLVDGSVSEITYISSDPSVVLVDQASGQVSLLKPGTATVTGTVTEEANWNPAYADYSVYVYSKEVNDTGLTRCFDHIQQINCGESFIGQDAEYGRDVSTYNDHDGYGGFSFAKLDSQGKVINEDVDTTVTEWSCVLDLVTGLRWQVKKQDGSVHSSERQFYWFNDDQTTNGGKEGTKSDSNHLDSQDYVTLVNESRLCGAENWRLPTVIELSSLINFGTNGLKVDHRFFPTINNGIYWTFNSFLPDSDDAWYISFSTGHSSYRSKTNTANYLILVSN
;
A
#
# COMPACT_ATOMS: atom_id res chain seq x y z
N MET A 1 37.48 -10.88 -19.18
CA MET A 1 38.75 -10.10 -19.21
C MET A 1 39.66 -10.69 -20.29
N GLN A 2 40.83 -10.10 -20.60
CA GLN A 2 41.52 -10.25 -21.89
C GLN A 2 42.18 -11.62 -22.19
N VAL A 3 41.92 -12.14 -23.40
CA VAL A 3 42.87 -12.52 -24.49
C VAL A 3 44.34 -12.87 -24.16
N PHE A 4 44.85 -14.03 -24.64
CA PHE A 4 46.00 -14.17 -25.58
C PHE A 4 46.17 -15.64 -26.11
N LYS A 5 47.12 -15.92 -27.05
CA LYS A 5 47.07 -17.08 -27.99
C LYS A 5 48.44 -17.51 -28.63
N TRP A 6 48.59 -18.79 -29.05
CA TRP A 6 49.58 -19.43 -30.00
C TRP A 6 51.00 -19.91 -29.55
N VAL A 7 51.46 -21.10 -30.06
CA VAL A 7 52.66 -21.34 -30.96
C VAL A 7 53.05 -22.85 -31.25
N ILE A 8 52.92 -23.29 -32.53
CA ILE A 8 53.73 -24.13 -33.50
C ILE A 8 54.72 -25.31 -33.12
N PHE A 9 54.70 -26.50 -33.82
CA PHE A 9 55.78 -27.18 -34.66
C PHE A 9 55.56 -28.67 -35.15
N PHE A 10 56.54 -29.38 -35.78
CA PHE A 10 56.41 -30.40 -36.90
C PHE A 10 57.32 -31.69 -36.84
N ILE A 11 56.79 -32.91 -37.23
CA ILE A 11 57.27 -33.98 -38.23
C ILE A 11 58.75 -34.58 -38.15
N PRO A 12 59.22 -35.77 -38.72
CA PRO A 12 58.67 -37.02 -39.40
C PRO A 12 59.19 -38.44 -38.91
N LEU A 13 58.73 -39.61 -39.46
CA LEU A 13 59.51 -40.82 -39.91
C LEU A 13 58.68 -41.98 -40.58
N SER A 14 59.29 -43.14 -40.99
CA SER A 14 58.66 -44.29 -41.70
C SER A 14 59.27 -45.70 -41.42
N PHE A 15 58.45 -46.78 -41.33
CA PHE A 15 58.66 -48.21 -41.79
C PHE A 15 57.72 -49.25 -41.10
N ILE A 16 57.42 -50.38 -41.80
CA ILE A 16 56.88 -51.72 -41.39
C ILE A 16 56.08 -51.88 -40.07
N LEU A 17 54.86 -52.44 -40.14
CA LEU A 17 54.36 -53.52 -39.23
C LEU A 17 52.99 -54.08 -39.64
N GLY A 18 52.67 -55.30 -39.20
CA GLY A 18 51.29 -55.78 -39.08
C GLY A 18 50.65 -55.21 -37.81
N CYS A 19 49.37 -54.83 -37.88
CA CYS A 19 48.79 -53.85 -36.95
C CYS A 19 48.64 -54.33 -35.49
N LEU A 20 49.56 -53.88 -34.63
CA LEU A 20 49.28 -53.66 -33.21
C LEU A 20 48.66 -52.26 -33.05
N GLU A 21 47.34 -52.15 -33.07
CA GLU A 21 46.66 -50.86 -32.94
C GLU A 21 46.43 -50.49 -31.47
N VAL A 22 47.12 -49.45 -31.01
CA VAL A 22 47.03 -48.91 -29.64
C VAL A 22 46.11 -47.69 -29.63
N GLY A 23 44.86 -47.87 -29.19
CA GLY A 23 43.87 -46.80 -29.16
C GLY A 23 44.20 -45.66 -28.19
N GLU A 24 44.06 -44.42 -28.65
CA GLU A 24 44.36 -43.21 -27.86
C GLU A 24 43.30 -42.88 -26.79
N ASN A 25 43.26 -43.67 -25.72
CA ASN A 25 42.56 -43.27 -24.48
C ASN A 25 43.37 -43.69 -23.24
N GLN A 26 43.63 -42.73 -22.33
CA GLN A 26 44.49 -42.95 -21.17
C GLN A 26 43.83 -43.86 -20.12
N GLY A 27 44.18 -45.15 -20.12
CA GLY A 27 43.85 -46.07 -19.02
C GLY A 27 43.93 -47.56 -19.35
N SER A 28 43.75 -47.96 -20.60
CA SER A 28 43.59 -49.37 -20.99
C SER A 28 44.26 -49.71 -22.32
N LEU A 29 45.17 -50.68 -22.32
CA LEU A 29 45.75 -51.21 -23.56
C LEU A 29 44.82 -52.31 -24.12
N LYS A 30 44.06 -51.99 -25.16
CA LYS A 30 43.42 -53.01 -26.02
C LYS A 30 44.51 -53.68 -26.86
N VAL A 31 44.52 -55.01 -26.91
CA VAL A 31 45.38 -55.79 -27.80
C VAL A 31 44.47 -56.69 -28.64
N MET A 32 44.65 -56.65 -29.96
CA MET A 32 44.05 -57.60 -30.89
C MET A 32 45.14 -58.56 -31.39
N LEU A 33 44.81 -59.84 -31.48
CA LEU A 33 45.71 -60.88 -31.98
C LEU A 33 45.02 -61.63 -33.12
N SER A 34 45.68 -61.67 -34.28
CA SER A 34 45.24 -62.39 -35.47
C SER A 34 46.45 -63.10 -36.08
N GLY A 35 46.38 -64.42 -36.27
CA GLY A 35 47.51 -65.17 -36.81
C GLY A 35 47.20 -66.63 -37.10
N SER A 36 47.98 -67.22 -38.01
CA SER A 36 47.96 -68.65 -38.32
C SER A 36 49.27 -69.28 -37.82
N LEU A 37 49.18 -70.35 -37.04
CA LEU A 37 50.32 -70.98 -36.38
C LEU A 37 50.64 -72.34 -37.03
N LEU A 38 51.73 -72.36 -37.81
CA LEU A 38 52.32 -73.51 -38.53
C LEU A 38 51.57 -73.96 -39.81
N LYS A 39 52.21 -74.84 -40.60
CA LYS A 39 51.67 -75.40 -41.86
C LYS A 39 50.47 -76.33 -41.60
N GLY A 40 49.28 -75.77 -41.40
CA GLY A 40 48.03 -76.55 -41.32
C GLY A 40 46.89 -75.77 -40.66
N VAL A 41 45.65 -76.06 -41.05
CA VAL A 41 44.47 -75.33 -40.55
C VAL A 41 43.90 -76.00 -39.30
N VAL A 42 44.12 -75.42 -38.12
CA VAL A 42 43.63 -75.94 -36.83
C VAL A 42 42.26 -75.37 -36.48
N ARG A 43 41.20 -76.10 -36.85
CA ARG A 43 39.80 -75.66 -36.77
C ARG A 43 39.16 -75.99 -35.42
N ASN A 44 38.34 -75.08 -34.89
CA ASN A 44 37.43 -75.29 -33.75
C ASN A 44 38.18 -75.80 -32.51
N ALA A 45 39.28 -75.12 -32.16
CA ALA A 45 40.14 -75.43 -31.02
C ALA A 45 40.01 -74.38 -29.91
N ASP A 46 39.92 -74.82 -28.65
CA ASP A 46 39.71 -73.99 -27.46
C ASP A 46 41.01 -73.28 -27.03
N ILE A 47 41.03 -71.94 -27.11
CA ILE A 47 42.20 -71.07 -26.87
C ILE A 47 41.99 -70.25 -25.58
N LYS A 48 43.00 -70.22 -24.71
CA LYS A 48 42.99 -69.52 -23.41
C LYS A 48 44.18 -68.57 -23.28
N VAL A 49 43.92 -67.37 -22.76
CA VAL A 49 44.93 -66.37 -22.39
C VAL A 49 44.94 -66.22 -20.87
N ILE A 50 46.09 -66.45 -20.23
CA ILE A 50 46.30 -66.29 -18.79
C ILE A 50 47.36 -65.24 -18.47
N ASN A 51 47.26 -64.57 -17.32
CA ASN A 51 48.31 -63.66 -16.85
C ASN A 51 49.44 -64.39 -16.08
N GLU A 52 50.49 -63.65 -15.73
CA GLU A 52 51.62 -64.06 -14.86
C GLU A 52 51.25 -64.71 -13.51
N LYS A 53 49.98 -64.67 -13.09
CA LYS A 53 49.45 -65.29 -11.84
C LYS A 53 48.51 -66.47 -12.14
N ASN A 54 48.55 -67.00 -13.36
CA ASN A 54 47.69 -68.05 -13.89
C ASN A 54 46.18 -67.75 -13.81
N VAL A 55 45.79 -66.47 -13.83
CA VAL A 55 44.37 -66.06 -13.91
C VAL A 55 43.98 -65.90 -15.37
N LEU A 56 42.85 -66.50 -15.76
CA LEU A 56 42.28 -66.40 -17.11
C LEU A 56 41.84 -64.96 -17.41
N ILE A 57 42.34 -64.42 -18.51
CA ILE A 57 42.03 -63.08 -19.04
C ILE A 57 40.97 -63.18 -20.15
N TRP A 58 41.09 -64.18 -21.02
CA TRP A 58 40.22 -64.39 -22.18
C TRP A 58 40.20 -65.87 -22.58
N GLN A 59 39.09 -66.35 -23.15
CA GLN A 59 38.95 -67.67 -23.76
C GLN A 59 38.01 -67.60 -24.98
N GLY A 60 38.30 -68.36 -26.03
CA GLY A 60 37.49 -68.47 -27.25
C GLY A 60 38.05 -69.51 -28.22
N GLU A 61 37.29 -69.87 -29.26
CA GLU A 61 37.66 -70.93 -30.22
C GLU A 61 38.23 -70.39 -31.54
N SER A 62 39.12 -71.16 -32.18
CA SER A 62 39.53 -70.91 -33.58
C SER A 62 38.43 -71.31 -34.56
N ASN A 63 38.24 -70.55 -35.64
CA ASN A 63 37.18 -70.81 -36.61
C ASN A 63 37.54 -71.93 -37.62
N ASN A 64 36.63 -72.21 -38.56
CA ASN A 64 36.82 -73.23 -39.60
C ASN A 64 37.99 -72.96 -40.58
N ASN A 65 38.66 -71.80 -40.52
CA ASN A 65 39.89 -71.50 -41.26
C ASN A 65 41.11 -71.34 -40.33
N GLY A 66 41.00 -71.77 -39.06
CA GLY A 66 42.09 -71.77 -38.09
C GLY A 66 42.46 -70.40 -37.54
N LEU A 67 41.67 -69.37 -37.85
CA LEU A 67 41.84 -68.02 -37.36
C LEU A 67 41.05 -67.85 -36.06
N PHE A 68 41.62 -67.15 -35.09
CA PHE A 68 40.92 -66.66 -33.91
C PHE A 68 41.19 -65.16 -33.78
N GLU A 69 40.28 -64.44 -33.13
CA GLU A 69 40.43 -63.04 -32.76
C GLU A 69 40.15 -62.93 -31.27
N ALA A 70 41.07 -62.28 -30.55
CA ALA A 70 40.96 -62.08 -29.11
C ALA A 70 41.05 -60.59 -28.80
N GLU A 71 40.07 -60.07 -28.06
CA GLU A 71 40.05 -58.71 -27.54
C GLU A 71 39.93 -58.74 -26.01
N TYR A 72 40.90 -58.11 -25.34
CA TYR A 72 40.90 -57.91 -23.90
C TYR A 72 41.76 -56.70 -23.54
N ALA A 73 41.48 -56.10 -22.38
CA ALA A 73 42.18 -54.92 -21.88
C ALA A 73 43.27 -55.31 -20.87
N LEU A 74 44.49 -54.81 -21.07
CA LEU A 74 45.62 -54.97 -20.16
C LEU A 74 46.06 -53.63 -19.54
N GLY A 75 46.62 -53.73 -18.34
CA GLY A 75 47.40 -52.66 -17.73
C GLY A 75 48.78 -52.54 -18.38
N GLN A 76 49.34 -51.33 -18.40
CA GLN A 76 50.64 -51.04 -19.01
C GLN A 76 51.75 -51.88 -18.34
N GLY A 77 52.45 -52.72 -19.12
CA GLY A 77 53.51 -53.61 -18.64
C GLY A 77 53.08 -55.01 -18.18
N SER A 78 51.83 -55.44 -18.43
CA SER A 78 51.35 -56.78 -18.06
C SER A 78 52.00 -57.91 -18.88
N ILE A 79 52.37 -59.03 -18.22
CA ILE A 79 52.87 -60.26 -18.86
C ILE A 79 51.74 -61.31 -18.91
N PHE A 80 51.60 -62.00 -20.05
CA PHE A 80 50.58 -63.02 -20.29
C PHE A 80 51.13 -64.25 -21.05
N THR A 81 50.34 -65.31 -21.16
CA THR A 81 50.68 -66.58 -21.82
C THR A 81 49.46 -67.15 -22.53
N LEU A 82 49.67 -67.71 -23.73
CA LEU A 82 48.67 -68.38 -24.56
C LEU A 82 48.74 -69.90 -24.36
N ILE A 83 47.58 -70.55 -24.23
CA ILE A 83 47.43 -72.01 -24.09
C ILE A 83 46.32 -72.47 -25.05
N SER A 84 46.52 -73.61 -25.70
CA SER A 84 45.56 -74.26 -26.60
C SER A 84 45.40 -75.72 -26.16
N ASP A 85 44.17 -76.14 -25.83
CA ASP A 85 43.90 -77.46 -25.23
C ASP A 85 43.44 -78.48 -26.29
N LEU A 86 44.37 -79.02 -27.07
CA LEU A 86 44.12 -80.21 -27.92
C LEU A 86 45.24 -81.25 -27.76
N SER A 87 44.85 -82.50 -27.48
CA SER A 87 45.75 -83.51 -26.90
C SER A 87 46.66 -84.21 -27.92
N ILE A 88 47.82 -83.60 -28.21
CA ILE A 88 49.01 -84.31 -28.71
C ILE A 88 50.16 -84.08 -27.72
N LYS A 89 50.76 -85.17 -27.21
CA LYS A 89 51.82 -85.09 -26.18
C LYS A 89 53.18 -84.73 -26.79
N GLY A 90 53.53 -83.45 -26.76
CA GLY A 90 54.89 -82.97 -27.00
C GLY A 90 54.98 -81.45 -26.82
N SER A 91 56.11 -80.96 -26.33
CA SER A 91 56.44 -79.53 -26.35
C SER A 91 57.54 -79.29 -27.39
N MET A 92 57.42 -78.21 -28.16
CA MET A 92 58.54 -77.63 -28.90
C MET A 92 59.05 -76.42 -28.14
N GLN A 93 60.32 -76.08 -28.32
CA GLN A 93 60.92 -74.89 -27.73
C GLN A 93 61.64 -74.10 -28.82
N CYS A 94 61.25 -72.83 -28.96
CA CYS A 94 61.83 -71.90 -29.93
C CYS A 94 62.45 -70.70 -29.20
N ASP A 95 63.47 -70.10 -29.81
CA ASP A 95 63.89 -68.74 -29.50
C ASP A 95 63.58 -67.80 -30.68
N SER A 96 64.14 -66.60 -30.68
CA SER A 96 63.92 -65.58 -31.71
C SER A 96 64.60 -65.88 -33.05
N VAL A 97 65.30 -67.01 -33.23
CA VAL A 97 65.99 -67.37 -34.47
C VAL A 97 65.70 -68.81 -34.94
N PHE A 98 65.55 -69.79 -34.03
CA PHE A 98 65.26 -71.19 -34.41
C PHE A 98 64.27 -71.91 -33.47
N CYS A 99 63.63 -72.96 -33.99
CA CYS A 99 62.75 -73.87 -33.26
C CYS A 99 63.33 -75.29 -33.19
N TYR A 100 63.22 -75.93 -32.02
CA TYR A 100 63.76 -77.28 -31.76
C TYR A 100 62.71 -78.20 -31.11
N VAL A 101 62.88 -79.51 -31.31
CA VAL A 101 62.09 -80.56 -30.63
C VAL A 101 62.97 -81.18 -29.54
N PRO A 102 62.60 -81.13 -28.24
CA PRO A 102 63.38 -81.76 -27.18
C PRO A 102 63.63 -83.25 -27.44
N ASN A 103 64.90 -83.64 -27.32
CA ASN A 103 65.47 -84.96 -27.63
C ASN A 103 65.81 -85.27 -29.10
N GLN A 104 65.66 -84.34 -30.06
CA GLN A 104 66.39 -84.39 -31.33
C GLN A 104 66.99 -83.02 -31.68
N ASN A 105 68.29 -83.00 -31.99
CA ASN A 105 69.14 -81.83 -31.73
C ASN A 105 69.67 -81.14 -33.01
N GLU A 106 68.93 -81.23 -34.11
CA GLU A 106 69.27 -80.63 -35.42
C GLU A 106 68.07 -79.88 -36.03
N PRO A 107 68.28 -78.70 -36.67
CA PRO A 107 67.22 -77.90 -37.28
C PRO A 107 67.05 -78.15 -38.80
N TYR A 108 65.81 -78.13 -39.29
CA TYR A 108 65.46 -78.25 -40.71
C TYR A 108 65.66 -76.94 -41.51
N LYS A 109 65.83 -77.04 -42.83
CA LYS A 109 65.89 -75.91 -43.79
C LYS A 109 65.11 -76.21 -45.08
N PHE A 110 64.92 -75.18 -45.91
CA PHE A 110 64.35 -75.26 -47.26
C PHE A 110 65.45 -74.96 -48.30
N ASP A 111 65.73 -75.95 -49.17
CA ASP A 111 66.29 -75.88 -50.55
C ASP A 111 67.00 -77.23 -50.82
N GLU A 112 66.31 -78.18 -51.48
CA GLU A 112 66.87 -79.47 -51.92
C GLU A 112 66.29 -79.88 -53.29
N ASP A 113 67.10 -80.55 -54.12
CA ASP A 113 66.76 -80.98 -55.49
C ASP A 113 65.85 -82.23 -55.55
N ILE A 114 65.09 -82.37 -56.63
CA ILE A 114 64.24 -83.54 -56.93
C ILE A 114 64.99 -84.51 -57.87
N LEU A 115 64.83 -85.83 -57.65
CA LEU A 115 65.60 -86.87 -58.35
C LEU A 115 64.97 -87.28 -59.69
N ASN A 116 65.83 -87.71 -60.62
CA ASN A 116 65.43 -88.16 -61.97
C ASN A 116 64.45 -89.34 -62.00
N GLU A 117 64.30 -90.10 -60.91
CA GLU A 117 63.35 -91.21 -60.82
C GLU A 117 61.91 -90.77 -60.50
N ASP A 118 61.72 -89.59 -59.86
CA ASP A 118 60.41 -88.94 -59.76
C ASP A 118 59.94 -88.35 -61.10
N LEU A 119 60.85 -88.18 -62.07
CA LEU A 119 60.53 -87.79 -63.44
C LEU A 119 60.02 -88.98 -64.30
N GLY A 120 59.81 -90.15 -63.71
CA GLY A 120 59.30 -91.36 -64.39
C GLY A 120 57.86 -91.24 -64.96
N SER A 121 57.17 -90.11 -64.75
CA SER A 121 55.82 -89.84 -65.28
C SER A 121 55.56 -88.34 -65.51
N VAL A 122 56.54 -87.59 -66.06
CA VAL A 122 56.36 -86.15 -66.35
C VAL A 122 55.29 -85.93 -67.43
N ALA A 123 54.08 -85.58 -67.00
CA ALA A 123 53.06 -85.00 -67.85
C ALA A 123 53.40 -83.52 -68.14
N LEU A 124 53.83 -83.22 -69.36
CA LEU A 124 54.04 -81.84 -69.81
C LEU A 124 52.67 -81.18 -70.10
N LYS A 125 52.35 -80.10 -69.36
CA LYS A 125 51.17 -79.23 -69.50
C LYS A 125 49.88 -79.90 -70.02
N THR A 126 49.07 -80.48 -69.13
CA THR A 126 47.69 -80.85 -69.48
C THR A 126 46.82 -79.60 -69.69
N ALA A 127 46.51 -79.27 -70.94
CA ALA A 127 45.43 -78.35 -71.27
C ALA A 127 44.08 -78.99 -70.90
N TRP A 128 43.20 -78.25 -70.23
CA TRP A 128 41.93 -78.79 -69.75
C TRP A 128 40.84 -78.67 -70.83
N TYR A 129 40.28 -79.80 -71.24
CA TYR A 129 39.00 -79.82 -71.97
C TYR A 129 38.14 -80.99 -71.47
N GLN A 130 36.97 -80.66 -70.90
CA GLN A 130 35.92 -81.62 -70.55
C GLN A 130 34.65 -81.21 -71.27
N ASP A 131 34.38 -81.84 -72.42
CA ASP A 131 33.05 -81.77 -73.02
C ASP A 131 32.12 -82.75 -72.28
N SER A 132 30.89 -82.33 -72.01
CA SER A 132 29.95 -83.05 -71.15
C SER A 132 28.69 -83.47 -71.90
N GLN A 133 28.70 -84.70 -72.41
CA GLN A 133 27.49 -85.45 -72.76
C GLN A 133 27.60 -86.92 -72.33
N THR A 134 26.44 -87.56 -72.15
CA THR A 134 26.29 -88.85 -71.46
C THR A 134 26.31 -90.06 -72.39
N ASP A 135 26.79 -91.21 -71.89
CA ASP A 135 25.92 -92.39 -71.83
C ASP A 135 26.32 -93.37 -70.68
N MET A 136 25.37 -94.21 -70.26
CA MET A 136 25.48 -95.18 -69.18
C MET A 136 25.79 -96.60 -69.70
N THR A 137 26.95 -96.81 -70.32
CA THR A 137 27.61 -98.14 -70.33
C THR A 137 29.13 -97.98 -70.42
N GLY A 138 29.89 -98.79 -69.67
CA GLY A 138 31.32 -98.56 -69.46
C GLY A 138 32.20 -98.80 -70.69
N GLY A 139 32.97 -97.78 -71.09
CA GLY A 139 33.99 -97.87 -72.13
C GLY A 139 34.99 -96.72 -72.08
N PHE A 140 36.20 -97.01 -71.58
CA PHE A 140 37.43 -96.19 -71.61
C PHE A 140 37.36 -94.73 -72.10
N VAL A 141 37.37 -93.78 -71.16
CA VAL A 141 37.97 -92.46 -71.42
C VAL A 141 39.47 -92.67 -71.68
N ARG A 142 40.01 -92.04 -72.71
CA ARG A 142 41.46 -92.10 -73.02
C ARG A 142 42.14 -90.84 -72.50
N GLU A 143 43.15 -91.02 -71.66
CA GLU A 143 44.12 -89.96 -71.36
C GLU A 143 45.06 -89.82 -72.56
N THR A 144 44.92 -88.74 -73.33
CA THR A 144 45.78 -88.48 -74.48
C THR A 144 47.17 -88.05 -74.01
N GLN A 145 48.16 -88.94 -74.13
CA GLN A 145 49.53 -88.65 -73.71
C GLN A 145 50.18 -87.59 -74.61
N LEU A 146 50.27 -86.37 -74.08
CA LEU A 146 51.12 -85.31 -74.61
C LEU A 146 52.58 -85.78 -74.60
N ASN A 147 53.17 -85.74 -75.79
CA ASN A 147 54.52 -86.20 -76.12
C ASN A 147 55.36 -85.05 -76.72
N GLY A 148 56.68 -85.23 -76.85
CA GLY A 148 57.60 -84.16 -77.27
C GLY A 148 57.27 -83.46 -78.59
N LEU A 149 56.67 -84.15 -79.56
CA LEU A 149 56.18 -83.51 -80.80
C LEU A 149 54.93 -82.66 -80.54
N SER A 150 53.97 -83.18 -79.78
CA SER A 150 52.77 -82.41 -79.41
C SER A 150 53.08 -81.21 -78.51
N THR A 151 54.08 -81.30 -77.61
CA THR A 151 54.52 -80.15 -76.79
C THR A 151 55.14 -79.05 -77.65
N LEU A 152 55.83 -79.39 -78.74
CA LEU A 152 56.32 -78.40 -79.69
C LEU A 152 55.16 -77.67 -80.40
N VAL A 153 54.09 -78.39 -80.76
CA VAL A 153 52.86 -77.78 -81.30
C VAL A 153 52.16 -76.90 -80.26
N VAL A 154 52.02 -77.35 -79.00
CA VAL A 154 51.44 -76.54 -77.91
C VAL A 154 52.22 -75.24 -77.73
N ASN A 155 53.56 -75.29 -77.66
CA ASN A 155 54.38 -74.09 -77.45
C ASN A 155 54.32 -73.12 -78.64
N LEU A 156 54.22 -73.62 -79.87
CA LEU A 156 54.02 -72.80 -81.07
C LEU A 156 52.65 -72.10 -81.07
N VAL A 157 51.60 -72.76 -80.55
CA VAL A 157 50.27 -72.16 -80.39
C VAL A 157 50.23 -71.20 -79.21
N GLU A 158 50.77 -71.57 -78.04
CA GLU A 158 50.80 -70.73 -76.82
C GLU A 158 51.46 -69.37 -77.04
N ASN A 159 52.52 -69.31 -77.85
CA ASN A 159 53.21 -68.05 -78.19
C ASN A 159 52.37 -67.07 -79.04
N GLU A 160 51.24 -67.50 -79.60
CA GLU A 160 50.27 -66.66 -80.33
C GLU A 160 49.05 -66.24 -79.47
N LEU A 161 48.93 -66.74 -78.23
CA LEU A 161 47.72 -66.57 -77.41
C LEU A 161 47.71 -65.30 -76.55
N GLY A 162 47.30 -64.17 -77.15
CA GLY A 162 47.02 -62.95 -76.41
C GLY A 162 45.70 -62.95 -75.61
N HIS A 163 44.73 -63.80 -75.99
CA HIS A 163 43.34 -63.74 -75.53
C HIS A 163 42.68 -65.13 -75.40
N PRO A 164 41.55 -65.27 -74.69
CA PRO A 164 40.79 -66.52 -74.63
C PRO A 164 40.33 -66.97 -76.03
N LEU A 165 40.71 -68.18 -76.43
CA LEU A 165 40.28 -68.76 -77.70
C LEU A 165 38.92 -69.44 -77.62
N ASP A 166 38.19 -69.41 -78.73
CA ASP A 166 37.16 -70.40 -79.03
C ASP A 166 37.79 -71.69 -79.57
N GLN A 167 37.07 -72.81 -79.43
CA GLN A 167 37.55 -74.13 -79.83
C GLN A 167 37.90 -74.21 -81.32
N GLN A 168 37.14 -73.54 -82.19
CA GLN A 168 37.32 -73.60 -83.63
C GLN A 168 38.62 -72.92 -84.08
N LYS A 169 38.99 -71.80 -83.43
CA LYS A 169 40.31 -71.17 -83.60
C LYS A 169 41.44 -72.00 -83.02
N PHE A 170 41.25 -72.61 -81.84
CA PHE A 170 42.26 -73.49 -81.25
C PHE A 170 42.57 -74.69 -82.14
N ASP A 171 41.55 -75.34 -82.71
CA ASP A 171 41.71 -76.44 -83.65
C ASP A 171 42.43 -76.01 -84.95
N ALA A 172 42.11 -74.81 -85.47
CA ALA A 172 42.77 -74.26 -86.66
C ALA A 172 44.26 -73.93 -86.42
N LEU A 173 44.59 -73.27 -85.31
CA LEU A 173 45.98 -72.97 -84.93
C LEU A 173 46.77 -74.25 -84.64
N SER A 174 46.15 -75.23 -83.95
CA SER A 174 46.75 -76.54 -83.67
C SER A 174 47.04 -77.35 -84.95
N LYS A 175 46.21 -77.20 -85.99
CA LYS A 175 46.46 -77.81 -87.29
C LYS A 175 47.68 -77.18 -87.98
N VAL A 176 47.73 -75.84 -88.11
CA VAL A 176 48.87 -75.16 -88.76
C VAL A 176 50.17 -75.35 -87.97
N GLY A 177 50.11 -75.34 -86.62
CA GLY A 177 51.25 -75.69 -85.76
C GLY A 177 51.73 -77.14 -85.97
N SER A 178 50.82 -78.09 -86.20
CA SER A 178 51.18 -79.46 -86.57
C SER A 178 51.87 -79.51 -87.94
N ASP A 179 51.35 -78.79 -88.92
CA ASP A 179 51.89 -78.75 -90.29
C ASP A 179 53.30 -78.13 -90.35
N ILE A 180 53.58 -77.10 -89.53
CA ILE A 180 54.92 -76.53 -89.31
C ILE A 180 55.90 -77.58 -88.79
N VAL A 181 55.50 -78.37 -87.78
CA VAL A 181 56.38 -79.38 -87.16
C VAL A 181 56.60 -80.59 -88.09
N LEU A 182 55.61 -80.97 -88.91
CA LEU A 182 55.77 -81.98 -89.96
C LEU A 182 56.78 -81.52 -91.04
N GLU A 183 56.65 -80.29 -91.52
CA GLU A 183 57.56 -79.72 -92.53
C GLU A 183 58.99 -79.56 -91.99
N LEU A 184 59.15 -79.16 -90.72
CA LEU A 184 60.46 -79.07 -90.05
C LEU A 184 61.25 -80.38 -90.03
N PHE A 185 60.58 -81.54 -89.99
CA PHE A 185 61.24 -82.85 -90.06
C PHE A 185 61.23 -83.48 -91.46
N GLY A 186 60.52 -82.89 -92.42
CA GLY A 186 60.43 -83.35 -93.82
C GLY A 186 59.38 -84.44 -94.03
N PHE A 187 58.21 -84.29 -93.41
CA PHE A 187 56.98 -85.00 -93.77
C PHE A 187 56.09 -84.10 -94.64
N GLU A 188 55.22 -84.67 -95.48
CA GLU A 188 54.31 -83.85 -96.29
C GLU A 188 53.20 -83.22 -95.41
N SER A 189 53.14 -81.88 -95.36
CA SER A 189 52.15 -81.10 -94.59
C SER A 189 50.68 -81.24 -95.07
N ASN A 190 50.36 -82.27 -95.85
CA ASN A 190 49.02 -82.53 -96.42
C ASN A 190 48.34 -83.74 -95.78
N LEU A 191 49.02 -84.42 -94.84
CA LEU A 191 48.41 -85.43 -93.99
C LEU A 191 47.39 -84.76 -93.06
N ASP A 192 46.17 -85.30 -92.93
CA ASP A 192 45.11 -84.72 -92.08
C ASP A 192 45.30 -85.08 -90.59
N LEU A 193 46.55 -84.95 -90.14
CA LEU A 193 47.01 -85.18 -88.78
C LEU A 193 46.97 -83.86 -87.99
N ASN A 194 46.48 -83.94 -86.76
CA ASN A 194 46.73 -82.96 -85.70
C ASN A 194 47.56 -83.68 -84.63
N MET A 195 48.78 -83.21 -84.36
CA MET A 195 49.71 -83.91 -83.46
C MET A 195 49.32 -83.82 -81.99
N LEU A 196 48.41 -82.93 -81.59
CA LEU A 196 47.83 -82.94 -80.24
C LEU A 196 46.91 -84.15 -80.01
N ASN A 197 46.32 -84.68 -81.09
CA ASN A 197 45.41 -85.83 -81.08
C ASN A 197 46.08 -87.14 -81.55
N LEU A 198 47.39 -87.13 -81.84
CA LEU A 198 48.12 -88.26 -82.41
C LEU A 198 48.80 -89.11 -81.32
N SER A 199 48.22 -90.27 -81.04
CA SER A 199 48.84 -91.27 -80.16
C SER A 199 49.93 -92.05 -80.90
N LEU A 200 51.19 -91.86 -80.47
CA LEU A 200 52.36 -92.60 -80.98
C LEU A 200 52.70 -93.79 -80.06
N PRO A 201 53.07 -94.97 -80.61
CA PRO A 201 53.47 -96.15 -79.84
C PRO A 201 54.80 -95.96 -79.10
N ASN A 202 55.06 -96.78 -78.08
CA ASN A 202 56.35 -96.76 -77.40
C ASN A 202 57.48 -97.30 -78.30
N VAL A 203 58.71 -96.83 -78.11
CA VAL A 203 59.89 -97.28 -78.88
C VAL A 203 60.25 -98.76 -78.64
N LYS A 204 59.65 -99.40 -77.63
CA LYS A 204 59.73 -100.85 -77.40
C LYS A 204 58.65 -101.66 -78.14
N GLU A 205 57.63 -100.99 -78.67
CA GLU A 205 56.45 -101.58 -79.33
C GLU A 205 56.49 -101.44 -80.85
N ILE A 206 57.29 -100.50 -81.38
CA ILE A 206 57.51 -100.34 -82.83
C ILE A 206 58.15 -101.58 -83.45
N THR A 207 57.68 -101.96 -84.65
CA THR A 207 58.18 -103.12 -85.41
C THR A 207 58.19 -102.83 -86.90
N ASP A 208 58.99 -103.59 -87.67
CA ASP A 208 59.12 -103.48 -89.14
C ASP A 208 57.83 -103.85 -89.92
N LYS A 209 56.67 -103.97 -89.25
CA LYS A 209 55.34 -104.20 -89.84
C LYS A 209 54.41 -102.99 -89.72
N MET A 210 54.84 -101.95 -89.02
CA MET A 210 54.09 -100.70 -88.85
C MET A 210 54.45 -99.74 -89.98
N ASP A 211 53.63 -98.71 -90.18
CA ASP A 211 53.87 -97.70 -91.20
C ASP A 211 55.22 -96.98 -90.99
N GLU A 212 55.97 -96.75 -92.07
CA GLU A 212 57.34 -96.24 -91.97
C GLU A 212 57.39 -94.79 -91.47
N GLU A 213 56.40 -93.96 -91.80
CA GLU A 213 56.32 -92.58 -91.32
C GLU A 213 55.88 -92.54 -89.85
N PHE A 214 54.94 -93.40 -89.46
CA PHE A 214 54.47 -93.53 -88.08
C PHE A 214 55.56 -94.05 -87.13
N VAL A 215 56.38 -95.01 -87.58
CA VAL A 215 57.59 -95.47 -86.86
C VAL A 215 58.62 -94.36 -86.75
N LEU A 216 58.82 -93.57 -87.82
CA LEU A 216 59.76 -92.45 -87.82
C LEU A 216 59.33 -91.30 -86.88
N LEU A 217 58.05 -90.91 -86.88
CA LEU A 217 57.49 -89.96 -85.92
C LEU A 217 57.69 -90.43 -84.48
N SER A 218 57.48 -91.73 -84.21
CA SER A 218 57.68 -92.33 -82.89
C SER A 218 59.14 -92.23 -82.40
N LEU A 219 60.11 -92.42 -83.32
CA LEU A 219 61.55 -92.29 -83.02
C LEU A 219 61.98 -90.82 -82.82
N ILE A 220 61.49 -89.89 -83.64
CA ILE A 220 61.75 -88.45 -83.50
C ILE A 220 61.17 -87.93 -82.18
N ASN A 221 59.93 -88.30 -81.86
CA ASN A 221 59.28 -87.99 -80.59
C ASN A 221 60.10 -88.49 -79.38
N ALA A 222 60.62 -89.72 -79.45
CA ALA A 222 61.47 -90.27 -78.41
C ALA A 222 62.83 -89.55 -78.30
N ALA A 223 63.44 -89.16 -79.41
CA ALA A 223 64.67 -88.37 -79.43
C ALA A 223 64.48 -87.01 -78.73
N ILE A 224 63.39 -86.29 -79.04
CA ILE A 224 63.00 -85.04 -78.37
C ILE A 224 62.75 -85.27 -76.88
N SER A 225 61.96 -86.29 -76.54
CA SER A 225 61.62 -86.62 -75.14
C SER A 225 62.83 -87.07 -74.31
N SER A 226 63.87 -87.62 -74.94
CA SER A 226 65.11 -88.03 -74.27
C SER A 226 66.03 -86.87 -73.85
N ASN A 227 65.82 -85.68 -74.43
CA ASN A 227 66.57 -84.48 -74.08
C ASN A 227 65.68 -83.23 -74.28
N ILE A 228 64.97 -82.86 -73.22
CA ILE A 228 64.00 -81.75 -73.21
C ILE A 228 64.62 -80.40 -73.60
N SER A 229 65.96 -80.24 -73.53
CA SER A 229 66.66 -79.05 -74.02
C SER A 229 66.42 -78.79 -75.51
N TYR A 230 66.10 -79.83 -76.31
CA TYR A 230 65.70 -79.64 -77.71
C TYR A 230 64.39 -78.85 -77.85
N LEU A 231 63.44 -78.94 -76.90
CA LEU A 231 62.24 -78.11 -76.92
C LEU A 231 62.59 -76.63 -76.74
N SER A 232 63.40 -76.29 -75.72
CA SER A 232 63.80 -74.89 -75.49
C SER A 232 64.56 -74.28 -76.67
N LEU A 233 65.32 -75.08 -77.41
CA LEU A 233 66.03 -74.62 -78.61
C LEU A 233 65.11 -74.34 -79.80
N PHE A 234 63.90 -74.91 -79.84
CA PHE A 234 62.86 -74.54 -80.81
C PHE A 234 61.99 -73.35 -80.36
N THR A 235 61.93 -73.04 -79.05
CA THR A 235 60.99 -72.05 -78.50
C THR A 235 61.64 -70.80 -77.90
N GLN A 236 62.98 -70.72 -77.83
CA GLN A 236 63.71 -69.52 -77.42
C GLN A 236 63.77 -68.44 -78.51
N GLN A 237 62.63 -67.82 -78.83
CA GLN A 237 62.58 -66.44 -79.33
C GLN A 237 61.29 -65.74 -78.86
N GLU A 238 61.31 -64.41 -78.91
CA GLU A 238 60.25 -63.53 -78.40
C GLU A 238 58.99 -63.54 -79.30
N SER A 239 57.88 -63.01 -78.79
CA SER A 239 56.56 -63.01 -79.42
C SER A 239 56.56 -62.50 -80.88
N PHE A 240 55.85 -63.21 -81.75
CA PHE A 240 55.73 -62.92 -83.18
C PHE A 240 55.12 -61.53 -83.43
N SER A 241 55.92 -60.60 -83.97
CA SER A 241 55.50 -59.22 -84.25
C SER A 241 54.78 -59.09 -85.61
N GLU A 242 54.27 -57.88 -85.92
CA GLU A 242 53.32 -57.61 -87.02
C GLU A 242 53.80 -57.93 -88.46
N GLU A 243 55.06 -58.33 -88.68
CA GLU A 243 55.49 -59.06 -89.90
C GLU A 243 56.50 -60.15 -89.51
N PHE A 244 56.12 -61.43 -89.62
CA PHE A 244 57.04 -62.52 -89.31
C PHE A 244 57.93 -62.84 -90.51
N ILE A 245 59.24 -62.77 -90.30
CA ILE A 245 60.24 -63.07 -91.33
C ILE A 245 61.28 -64.02 -90.73
N LEU A 246 61.32 -65.27 -91.22
CA LEU A 246 62.37 -66.22 -90.88
C LEU A 246 63.75 -65.66 -91.27
N THR A 247 64.52 -65.18 -90.29
CA THR A 247 65.83 -64.58 -90.51
C THR A 247 66.88 -65.61 -90.93
N ALA A 248 68.01 -65.17 -91.48
CA ALA A 248 69.09 -66.08 -91.87
C ALA A 248 69.62 -66.90 -90.67
N GLU A 249 69.72 -66.27 -89.49
CA GLU A 249 70.18 -66.92 -88.26
C GLU A 249 69.19 -67.98 -87.76
N MET A 250 67.88 -67.68 -87.77
CA MET A 250 66.83 -68.66 -87.44
C MET A 250 66.84 -69.85 -88.41
N ARG A 251 66.99 -69.61 -89.72
CA ARG A 251 67.07 -70.69 -90.72
C ARG A 251 68.29 -71.59 -90.49
N THR A 252 69.43 -71.01 -90.10
CA THR A 252 70.62 -71.78 -89.70
C THR A 252 70.35 -72.62 -88.44
N LEU A 253 69.80 -72.00 -87.39
CA LEU A 253 69.51 -72.67 -86.12
C LEU A 253 68.52 -73.83 -86.26
N LEU A 254 67.40 -73.63 -86.97
CA LEU A 254 66.41 -74.67 -87.23
C LEU A 254 67.00 -75.85 -88.03
N SER A 255 67.87 -75.56 -89.00
CA SER A 255 68.59 -76.59 -89.77
C SER A 255 69.48 -77.44 -88.86
N GLU A 256 70.24 -76.80 -87.96
CA GLU A 256 71.09 -77.51 -87.00
C GLU A 256 70.29 -78.38 -86.02
N ILE A 257 69.17 -77.89 -85.50
CA ILE A 257 68.36 -78.63 -84.52
C ILE A 257 67.67 -79.83 -85.19
N ARG A 258 67.12 -79.67 -86.41
CA ARG A 258 66.59 -80.79 -87.21
C ARG A 258 67.61 -81.92 -87.33
N VAL A 259 68.85 -81.59 -87.71
CA VAL A 259 69.94 -82.56 -87.85
C VAL A 259 70.27 -83.24 -86.53
N LYS A 260 70.38 -82.49 -85.42
CA LYS A 260 70.67 -83.04 -84.08
C LYS A 260 69.60 -84.03 -83.61
N VAL A 261 68.31 -83.71 -83.81
CA VAL A 261 67.19 -84.57 -83.43
C VAL A 261 67.09 -85.81 -84.33
N LEU A 262 67.25 -85.66 -85.65
CA LEU A 262 67.23 -86.80 -86.58
C LEU A 262 68.41 -87.76 -86.38
N LEU A 263 69.61 -87.26 -86.05
CA LEU A 263 70.74 -88.12 -85.69
C LEU A 263 70.49 -88.89 -84.39
N ALA A 264 69.92 -88.24 -83.37
CA ALA A 264 69.52 -88.95 -82.14
C ALA A 264 68.43 -90.01 -82.41
N ALA A 265 67.49 -89.75 -83.33
CA ALA A 265 66.50 -90.75 -83.77
C ALA A 265 67.14 -91.93 -84.53
N ASN A 266 68.19 -91.69 -85.32
CA ASN A 266 68.98 -92.75 -85.97
C ASN A 266 69.77 -93.58 -84.94
N ASP A 267 70.39 -92.94 -83.96
CA ASP A 267 71.14 -93.64 -82.90
C ASP A 267 70.23 -94.56 -82.08
N LEU A 268 68.98 -94.14 -81.82
CA LEU A 268 67.95 -94.98 -81.19
C LEU A 268 67.66 -96.27 -81.97
N ILE A 269 67.68 -96.28 -83.32
CA ILE A 269 67.54 -97.53 -84.11
C ILE A 269 68.73 -98.48 -83.88
N THR A 270 69.93 -97.93 -83.65
CA THR A 270 71.13 -98.75 -83.38
C THR A 270 71.24 -99.22 -81.93
N SER A 271 70.39 -98.70 -81.04
CA SER A 271 70.39 -98.99 -79.61
C SER A 271 70.02 -100.45 -79.31
N PRO A 272 70.74 -101.16 -78.43
CA PRO A 272 70.43 -102.56 -78.07
C PRO A 272 69.10 -102.72 -77.31
N TYR A 273 68.46 -101.62 -76.90
CA TYR A 273 67.22 -101.61 -76.14
C TYR A 273 65.95 -101.50 -77.00
N ILE A 274 66.09 -101.32 -78.31
CA ILE A 274 64.98 -101.15 -79.27
C ILE A 274 64.96 -102.36 -80.23
N PRO A 275 63.80 -103.01 -80.45
CA PRO A 275 63.71 -104.25 -81.24
C PRO A 275 63.70 -104.02 -82.75
N LEU A 276 63.48 -102.78 -83.21
CA LEU A 276 63.43 -102.39 -84.62
C LEU A 276 64.80 -102.53 -85.29
N LYS A 277 64.89 -103.20 -86.46
CA LYS A 277 66.14 -103.34 -87.21
C LYS A 277 65.98 -103.13 -88.72
N SER A 278 65.04 -102.26 -89.11
CA SER A 278 64.80 -101.90 -90.50
C SER A 278 65.92 -101.03 -91.12
N PRO A 279 66.55 -101.47 -92.23
CA PRO A 279 67.46 -100.65 -93.02
C PRO A 279 66.76 -99.65 -93.95
N SER A 280 65.43 -99.67 -94.09
CA SER A 280 64.70 -98.61 -94.83
C SER A 280 64.50 -97.38 -93.96
N ILE A 281 64.00 -97.53 -92.72
CA ILE A 281 63.85 -96.41 -91.76
C ILE A 281 65.19 -95.69 -91.56
N GLY A 282 66.28 -96.43 -91.35
CA GLY A 282 67.62 -95.85 -91.23
C GLY A 282 68.07 -95.07 -92.46
N LYS A 283 67.72 -95.52 -93.68
CA LYS A 283 68.00 -94.76 -94.91
C LYS A 283 67.16 -93.50 -95.03
N GLU A 284 65.87 -93.58 -94.68
CA GLU A 284 64.94 -92.45 -94.75
C GLU A 284 65.32 -91.35 -93.75
N ILE A 285 65.79 -91.69 -92.55
CA ILE A 285 66.38 -90.71 -91.63
C ILE A 285 67.64 -90.07 -92.24
N ASN A 286 68.60 -90.87 -92.71
CA ASN A 286 69.85 -90.34 -93.27
C ASN A 286 69.62 -89.48 -94.52
N LYS A 287 68.54 -89.74 -95.28
CA LYS A 287 68.04 -88.87 -96.35
C LYS A 287 67.50 -87.54 -95.78
N ARG A 288 66.55 -87.58 -94.83
CA ARG A 288 65.96 -86.37 -94.21
C ARG A 288 66.95 -85.54 -93.39
N VAL A 289 68.11 -86.11 -93.01
CA VAL A 289 69.27 -85.39 -92.41
C VAL A 289 70.02 -84.53 -93.43
N VAL A 290 70.07 -84.92 -94.72
CA VAL A 290 70.81 -84.18 -95.76
C VAL A 290 69.92 -83.35 -96.68
N GLU A 291 68.61 -83.60 -96.68
CA GLU A 291 67.63 -82.78 -97.39
C GLU A 291 67.41 -81.43 -96.65
N PRO A 292 67.51 -80.27 -97.33
CA PRO A 292 67.26 -78.98 -96.71
C PRO A 292 65.79 -78.83 -96.28
N ILE A 293 65.52 -77.88 -95.37
CA ILE A 293 64.15 -77.46 -95.04
C ILE A 293 63.68 -76.49 -96.12
N ASP A 294 62.44 -76.65 -96.64
CA ASP A 294 61.84 -75.60 -97.50
C ASP A 294 61.39 -74.41 -96.64
N PHE A 295 62.33 -73.52 -96.36
CA PHE A 295 62.07 -72.28 -95.63
C PHE A 295 61.19 -71.26 -96.39
N SER A 296 60.77 -71.56 -97.63
CA SER A 296 59.76 -70.77 -98.35
C SER A 296 58.37 -71.23 -97.94
N ARG A 297 58.13 -72.55 -97.99
CA ARG A 297 56.91 -73.18 -97.48
C ARG A 297 56.75 -72.99 -95.97
N LEU A 298 57.84 -73.10 -95.20
CA LEU A 298 57.83 -72.84 -93.77
C LEU A 298 57.48 -71.37 -93.45
N SER A 299 57.99 -70.41 -94.22
CA SER A 299 57.60 -68.99 -94.09
C SER A 299 56.10 -68.83 -94.33
N ALA A 300 55.57 -69.40 -95.43
CA ALA A 300 54.14 -69.37 -95.73
C ALA A 300 53.27 -70.05 -94.67
N LEU A 301 53.75 -71.09 -93.98
CA LEU A 301 53.03 -71.74 -92.87
C LEU A 301 53.02 -70.88 -91.59
N PHE A 302 54.13 -70.22 -91.24
CA PHE A 302 54.15 -69.25 -90.14
C PHE A 302 53.36 -67.96 -90.46
N GLU A 303 53.42 -67.48 -91.70
CA GLU A 303 52.58 -66.38 -92.19
C GLU A 303 51.10 -66.76 -92.14
N ASN A 304 50.74 -68.02 -92.45
CA ASN A 304 49.38 -68.53 -92.29
C ASN A 304 48.96 -68.54 -90.81
N LEU A 305 49.79 -69.09 -89.91
CA LEU A 305 49.57 -69.09 -88.46
C LEU A 305 49.30 -67.67 -87.92
N ALA A 306 50.16 -66.72 -88.28
CA ALA A 306 49.99 -65.32 -87.93
C ALA A 306 48.78 -64.66 -88.62
N SER A 307 48.40 -65.07 -89.84
CA SER A 307 47.23 -64.52 -90.55
C SER A 307 45.90 -64.95 -89.93
N ILE A 308 45.83 -66.15 -89.36
CA ILE A 308 44.69 -66.66 -88.59
C ILE A 308 44.50 -65.82 -87.30
N ASN A 309 45.59 -65.32 -86.72
CA ASN A 309 45.56 -64.38 -85.60
C ASN A 309 45.10 -62.97 -86.05
N ARG A 310 45.58 -62.49 -87.20
CA ARG A 310 45.41 -61.09 -87.66
C ARG A 310 44.09 -60.72 -88.33
N SER A 311 43.14 -61.64 -88.50
CA SER A 311 41.94 -61.40 -89.33
C SER A 311 40.87 -60.46 -88.74
N SER A 312 41.24 -59.48 -87.90
CA SER A 312 40.51 -58.20 -87.65
C SER A 312 41.28 -57.20 -86.75
N ALA A 313 42.62 -57.10 -86.84
CA ALA A 313 43.40 -56.23 -85.95
C ALA A 313 43.40 -54.75 -86.40
N ARG A 314 42.94 -53.85 -85.52
CA ARG A 314 43.15 -52.38 -85.59
C ARG A 314 44.24 -52.01 -84.58
N ARG A 315 44.74 -50.76 -84.54
CA ARG A 315 45.77 -50.37 -83.56
C ARG A 315 45.20 -50.26 -82.14
N PRO A 316 45.90 -50.70 -81.08
CA PRO A 316 45.47 -50.38 -79.72
C PRO A 316 45.55 -48.85 -79.49
N ASP A 317 44.43 -48.28 -79.04
CA ASP A 317 44.39 -47.01 -78.33
C ASP A 317 44.50 -47.32 -76.82
N GLU A 318 44.84 -46.34 -75.99
CA GLU A 318 44.92 -46.50 -74.54
C GLU A 318 44.10 -45.39 -73.88
N VAL A 319 43.02 -45.77 -73.20
CA VAL A 319 42.28 -44.84 -72.34
C VAL A 319 42.86 -44.97 -70.93
N LEU A 320 43.00 -43.85 -70.21
CA LEU A 320 43.45 -43.85 -68.82
C LEU A 320 42.77 -42.75 -68.00
N PHE A 321 42.16 -43.12 -66.87
CA PHE A 321 41.68 -42.17 -65.86
C PHE A 321 42.85 -41.44 -65.19
N ILE A 322 42.89 -40.12 -65.35
CA ILE A 322 44.01 -39.24 -64.95
C ILE A 322 44.10 -39.10 -63.43
N ASN A 323 42.99 -39.30 -62.72
CA ASN A 323 42.90 -39.28 -61.26
C ASN A 323 42.24 -40.56 -60.76
N THR A 324 43.01 -41.50 -60.20
CA THR A 324 42.47 -42.64 -59.45
C THR A 324 41.83 -42.14 -58.15
N ILE A 325 40.51 -42.31 -58.02
CA ILE A 325 39.74 -41.64 -56.97
C ILE A 325 39.79 -42.45 -55.66
N ASN A 326 40.84 -42.21 -54.86
CA ASN A 326 40.97 -42.74 -53.49
C ASN A 326 40.08 -41.96 -52.50
N GLN A 327 38.78 -41.88 -52.77
CA GLN A 327 37.79 -41.18 -51.95
C GLN A 327 36.59 -42.09 -51.71
N GLU A 328 36.22 -42.27 -50.43
CA GLU A 328 34.95 -42.89 -50.08
C GLU A 328 33.80 -41.96 -50.42
N PHE A 329 32.83 -42.45 -51.20
CA PHE A 329 31.61 -41.72 -51.50
C PHE A 329 30.46 -42.23 -50.63
N THR A 330 29.61 -41.32 -50.19
CA THR A 330 28.29 -41.64 -49.62
C THR A 330 27.20 -41.04 -50.49
N TYR A 331 25.98 -41.57 -50.38
CA TYR A 331 24.81 -40.93 -51.00
C TYR A 331 24.70 -39.44 -50.59
N GLY A 332 24.44 -38.56 -51.57
CA GLY A 332 24.44 -37.11 -51.37
C GLY A 332 25.80 -36.41 -51.55
N SER A 333 26.88 -37.15 -51.84
CA SER A 333 28.15 -36.54 -52.26
C SER A 333 27.98 -35.75 -53.57
N GLN A 334 28.69 -34.62 -53.71
CA GLN A 334 28.52 -33.72 -54.86
C GLN A 334 28.95 -34.36 -56.19
N PRO A 335 28.31 -34.01 -57.32
CA PRO A 335 28.72 -34.48 -58.65
C PRO A 335 30.16 -34.09 -58.98
N PHE A 336 30.89 -34.99 -59.63
CA PHE A 336 32.32 -34.82 -59.95
C PHE A 336 32.60 -35.23 -61.40
N LEU A 337 33.68 -34.71 -61.98
CA LEU A 337 34.06 -35.03 -63.36
C LEU A 337 34.88 -36.31 -63.44
N ALA A 338 34.38 -37.28 -64.19
CA ALA A 338 35.22 -38.30 -64.82
C ALA A 338 36.24 -37.59 -65.73
N SER A 339 37.52 -37.95 -65.61
CA SER A 339 38.59 -37.34 -66.41
C SER A 339 39.56 -38.43 -66.87
N ALA A 340 39.33 -38.93 -68.07
CA ALA A 340 40.21 -39.85 -68.77
C ALA A 340 40.68 -39.24 -70.10
N ASN A 341 41.90 -39.56 -70.49
CA ASN A 341 42.46 -39.26 -71.82
C ASN A 341 42.53 -40.55 -72.65
N SER A 342 42.42 -40.41 -73.98
CA SER A 342 42.84 -41.44 -74.95
C SER A 342 44.24 -41.08 -75.48
N SER A 343 45.09 -42.08 -75.73
CA SER A 343 46.45 -41.89 -76.25
C SER A 343 46.47 -41.44 -77.72
N SER A 344 45.44 -41.79 -78.51
CA SER A 344 45.21 -41.21 -79.84
C SER A 344 44.60 -39.79 -79.81
N GLY A 345 44.12 -39.33 -78.65
CA GLY A 345 43.44 -38.03 -78.46
C GLY A 345 41.99 -38.00 -78.93
N ARG A 346 41.35 -39.17 -79.16
CA ARG A 346 39.96 -39.26 -79.62
C ARG A 346 38.95 -38.93 -78.48
N PRO A 347 37.73 -38.44 -78.78
CA PRO A 347 36.76 -38.06 -77.76
C PRO A 347 36.30 -39.25 -76.90
N VAL A 348 36.64 -39.22 -75.61
CA VAL A 348 36.25 -40.25 -74.65
C VAL A 348 34.76 -40.14 -74.31
N THR A 349 34.06 -41.27 -74.43
CA THR A 349 32.67 -41.46 -73.99
C THR A 349 32.67 -42.14 -72.62
N TYR A 350 31.72 -41.80 -71.75
CA TYR A 350 31.64 -42.36 -70.40
C TYR A 350 30.32 -43.10 -70.20
N SER A 351 30.36 -44.25 -69.52
CA SER A 351 29.18 -45.02 -69.12
C SER A 351 29.29 -45.55 -67.70
N SER A 352 28.14 -45.82 -67.08
CA SER A 352 28.04 -46.42 -65.75
C SER A 352 27.41 -47.81 -65.88
N SER A 353 27.97 -48.82 -65.21
CA SER A 353 27.36 -50.15 -65.16
C SER A 353 26.07 -50.20 -64.32
N ASN A 354 25.76 -49.13 -63.56
CA ASN A 354 24.56 -49.05 -62.73
C ASN A 354 24.10 -47.59 -62.55
N GLU A 355 23.16 -47.15 -63.39
CA GLU A 355 22.56 -45.82 -63.31
C GLU A 355 21.74 -45.57 -62.04
N GLN A 356 21.35 -46.60 -61.29
CA GLN A 356 20.70 -46.43 -59.98
C GLN A 356 21.70 -46.05 -58.87
N VAL A 357 23.00 -46.30 -59.08
CA VAL A 357 24.09 -45.88 -58.18
C VAL A 357 24.65 -44.54 -58.66
N ALA A 358 25.01 -44.42 -59.94
CA ALA A 358 25.49 -43.16 -60.51
C ALA A 358 25.18 -43.06 -62.01
N THR A 359 24.71 -41.88 -62.43
CA THR A 359 24.52 -41.49 -63.84
C THR A 359 25.66 -40.60 -64.31
N ILE A 360 25.89 -40.53 -65.62
CA ILE A 360 26.94 -39.68 -66.20
C ILE A 360 26.37 -38.84 -67.33
N LYS A 361 26.65 -37.53 -67.31
CA LYS A 361 26.31 -36.61 -68.40
C LYS A 361 27.48 -35.67 -68.69
N GLU A 362 27.93 -35.62 -69.94
CA GLU A 362 29.04 -34.75 -70.38
C GLU A 362 30.32 -34.93 -69.52
N GLY A 363 30.57 -36.17 -69.07
CA GLY A 363 31.67 -36.54 -68.17
C GLY A 363 31.39 -36.29 -66.67
N MET A 364 30.32 -35.58 -66.30
CA MET A 364 29.95 -35.38 -64.90
C MET A 364 29.17 -36.57 -64.35
N ILE A 365 29.77 -37.25 -63.37
CA ILE A 365 29.17 -38.33 -62.58
C ILE A 365 28.28 -37.70 -61.51
N THR A 366 27.02 -38.11 -61.47
CA THR A 366 26.04 -37.72 -60.45
C THR A 366 25.60 -38.97 -59.69
N ILE A 367 25.78 -38.98 -58.37
CA ILE A 367 25.36 -40.10 -57.51
C ILE A 367 23.83 -40.09 -57.34
N ILE A 368 23.22 -41.24 -57.60
CA ILE A 368 21.78 -41.50 -57.55
C ILE A 368 21.41 -42.43 -56.39
N GLY A 369 22.34 -43.27 -55.95
CA GLY A 369 22.13 -44.24 -54.87
C GLY A 369 23.44 -44.84 -54.36
N SER A 370 23.32 -45.63 -53.31
CA SER A 370 24.39 -46.47 -52.75
C SER A 370 24.49 -47.82 -53.46
N GLY A 371 25.68 -48.42 -53.41
CA GLY A 371 26.05 -49.63 -54.12
C GLY A 371 27.35 -49.44 -54.90
N THR A 372 27.64 -50.36 -55.81
CA THR A 372 28.83 -50.30 -56.66
C THR A 372 28.44 -50.10 -58.12
N ALA A 373 29.05 -49.11 -58.77
CA ALA A 373 29.01 -48.92 -60.22
C ALA A 373 30.43 -49.00 -60.78
N THR A 374 30.63 -49.77 -61.84
CA THR A 374 31.84 -49.65 -62.65
C THR A 374 31.64 -48.47 -63.59
N ILE A 375 32.50 -47.45 -63.46
CA ILE A 375 32.53 -46.28 -64.33
C ILE A 375 33.54 -46.54 -65.42
N SER A 376 33.06 -46.68 -66.65
CA SER A 376 33.87 -46.95 -67.83
C SER A 376 34.09 -45.68 -68.63
N ALA A 377 35.35 -45.40 -68.97
CA ALA A 377 35.74 -44.45 -70.00
C ALA A 377 36.12 -45.25 -71.25
N SER A 378 35.51 -44.98 -72.39
CA SER A 378 35.78 -45.71 -73.64
C SER A 378 35.87 -44.80 -74.84
N VAL A 379 36.70 -45.20 -75.79
CA VAL A 379 36.67 -44.72 -77.18
C VAL A 379 36.26 -45.90 -78.06
N SER A 380 35.24 -45.71 -78.90
CA SER A 380 34.81 -46.75 -79.83
C SER A 380 35.90 -47.06 -80.85
N GLU A 381 35.88 -48.27 -81.38
CA GLU A 381 36.70 -48.65 -82.54
C GLU A 381 36.36 -47.80 -83.80
N ASP A 382 37.35 -47.53 -84.66
CA ASP A 382 37.16 -46.94 -86.00
C ASP A 382 38.05 -47.63 -87.05
N GLU A 383 38.33 -47.00 -88.20
CA GLU A 383 39.12 -47.64 -89.27
C GLU A 383 40.61 -47.81 -88.90
N ASP A 384 41.14 -47.00 -87.98
CA ASP A 384 42.56 -47.02 -87.57
C ASP A 384 42.78 -47.68 -86.20
N TYR A 385 41.86 -47.49 -85.24
CA TYR A 385 42.05 -47.90 -83.83
C TYR A 385 40.98 -48.89 -83.33
N LEU A 386 41.39 -49.80 -82.45
CA LEU A 386 40.54 -50.67 -81.64
C LEU A 386 39.71 -49.84 -80.65
N ALA A 387 38.65 -50.44 -80.15
CA ALA A 387 37.95 -49.92 -78.99
C ALA A 387 38.87 -50.06 -77.77
N ALA A 388 39.14 -48.95 -77.10
CA ALA A 388 39.92 -48.93 -75.87
C ALA A 388 39.03 -48.43 -74.73
N MET A 389 39.19 -49.04 -73.56
CA MET A 389 38.48 -48.61 -72.36
C MET A 389 39.30 -48.83 -71.10
N ASP A 390 39.12 -47.91 -70.15
CA ASP A 390 39.57 -48.01 -68.76
C ASP A 390 38.34 -47.92 -67.86
N ALA A 391 38.40 -48.50 -66.68
CA ALA A 391 37.26 -48.63 -65.79
C ALA A 391 37.68 -48.68 -64.32
N PHE A 392 37.07 -47.82 -63.49
CA PHE A 392 37.22 -47.89 -62.03
C PHE A 392 35.90 -48.23 -61.35
N THR A 393 35.98 -48.91 -60.20
CA THR A 393 34.81 -49.18 -59.36
C THR A 393 34.52 -47.98 -58.47
N LEU A 394 33.42 -47.29 -58.74
CA LEU A 394 32.82 -46.32 -57.83
C LEU A 394 32.01 -47.07 -56.76
N VAL A 395 32.50 -47.04 -55.53
CA VAL A 395 31.79 -47.54 -54.34
C VAL A 395 31.10 -46.37 -53.66
N VAL A 396 29.77 -46.43 -53.55
CA VAL A 396 28.97 -45.44 -52.82
C VAL A 396 28.31 -46.12 -51.62
N SER A 397 28.71 -45.74 -50.41
CA SER A 397 28.08 -46.20 -49.17
C SER A 397 26.72 -45.52 -48.93
N LYS A 398 25.83 -46.20 -48.20
CA LYS A 398 24.60 -45.57 -47.69
C LYS A 398 24.97 -44.41 -46.77
N ALA A 399 24.20 -43.32 -46.85
CA ALA A 399 24.34 -42.21 -45.91
C ALA A 399 23.56 -42.49 -44.61
N LEU A 400 23.95 -41.81 -43.53
CA LEU A 400 23.15 -41.73 -42.31
C LEU A 400 22.16 -40.57 -42.45
N ASN A 401 20.87 -40.87 -42.57
CA ASN A 401 19.80 -39.88 -42.40
C ASN A 401 19.05 -40.19 -41.09
N PRO A 402 19.47 -39.60 -39.96
CA PRO A 402 18.85 -39.86 -38.67
C PRO A 402 17.44 -39.26 -38.61
N ILE A 403 16.57 -39.87 -37.80
CA ILE A 403 15.18 -39.43 -37.57
C ILE A 403 14.97 -38.95 -36.12
N PRO A 404 15.73 -37.93 -35.64
CA PRO A 404 15.77 -37.59 -34.23
C PRO A 404 14.44 -36.99 -33.75
N PHE A 405 13.87 -37.56 -32.68
CA PHE A 405 12.85 -36.87 -31.90
C PHE A 405 13.46 -35.61 -31.25
N PRO A 406 12.74 -34.48 -31.22
CA PRO A 406 13.24 -33.25 -30.60
C PRO A 406 13.27 -33.28 -29.06
N PHE A 407 13.05 -34.45 -28.44
CA PHE A 407 13.05 -34.69 -27.00
C PHE A 407 13.37 -36.16 -26.71
N SER A 408 14.15 -36.43 -25.66
CA SER A 408 14.41 -37.79 -25.15
C SER A 408 13.35 -38.28 -24.15
N GLN A 409 12.58 -37.35 -23.57
CA GLN A 409 11.44 -37.63 -22.72
C GLN A 409 10.33 -36.61 -22.98
N LEU A 410 9.09 -37.07 -23.07
CA LEU A 410 7.89 -36.24 -23.16
C LEU A 410 7.00 -36.55 -21.95
N GLU A 411 6.72 -35.54 -21.13
CA GLU A 411 5.73 -35.69 -20.05
C GLU A 411 4.34 -35.31 -20.54
N LYS A 412 3.36 -36.13 -20.15
CA LYS A 412 1.95 -36.00 -20.45
C LYS A 412 1.11 -36.29 -19.22
N THR A 413 -0.17 -35.93 -19.27
CA THR A 413 -1.14 -36.12 -18.20
C THR A 413 -2.24 -37.06 -18.67
N PHE A 414 -2.69 -37.98 -17.80
CA PHE A 414 -3.82 -38.84 -18.13
C PHE A 414 -5.08 -38.02 -18.46
N GLY A 415 -5.80 -38.40 -19.51
CA GLY A 415 -6.97 -37.67 -20.01
C GLY A 415 -6.67 -36.48 -20.92
N GLU A 416 -5.40 -36.18 -21.24
CA GLU A 416 -5.09 -35.33 -22.40
C GLU A 416 -5.59 -35.97 -23.69
N LYS A 417 -5.94 -35.14 -24.69
CA LYS A 417 -6.30 -35.60 -26.02
C LYS A 417 -5.13 -36.30 -26.71
N SER A 418 -5.44 -37.13 -27.69
CA SER A 418 -4.43 -37.68 -28.60
C SER A 418 -3.65 -36.56 -29.29
N PHE A 419 -2.40 -36.85 -29.64
CA PHE A 419 -1.48 -35.90 -30.25
C PHE A 419 -0.63 -36.59 -31.32
N PHE A 420 -0.37 -35.88 -32.42
CA PHE A 420 0.52 -36.37 -33.46
C PHE A 420 1.99 -36.12 -33.06
N LEU A 421 2.85 -37.08 -33.38
CA LEU A 421 4.30 -36.90 -33.30
C LEU A 421 4.76 -35.84 -34.33
N PRO A 422 5.86 -35.11 -34.07
CA PRO A 422 6.44 -34.20 -35.05
C PRO A 422 6.99 -34.99 -36.25
N SER A 423 7.03 -34.37 -37.42
CA SER A 423 7.77 -34.92 -38.57
C SER A 423 9.25 -34.99 -38.24
N ILE A 424 9.77 -36.21 -38.10
CA ILE A 424 11.19 -36.53 -37.83
C ILE A 424 11.96 -36.93 -39.10
N ILE A 425 11.32 -36.93 -40.27
CA ILE A 425 11.96 -37.12 -41.57
C ILE A 425 12.31 -35.76 -42.18
N ASN A 426 13.45 -35.69 -42.88
CA ASN A 426 13.90 -34.50 -43.61
C ASN A 426 13.16 -34.35 -44.95
N ASP A 427 12.86 -33.11 -45.37
CA ASP A 427 12.25 -32.82 -46.67
C ASP A 427 13.04 -33.48 -47.82
N GLY A 428 12.42 -34.49 -48.46
CA GLY A 428 13.03 -35.27 -49.55
C GLY A 428 13.39 -36.72 -49.22
N ASP A 429 13.23 -37.18 -47.96
CA ASP A 429 13.20 -38.61 -47.64
C ASP A 429 11.75 -39.13 -47.78
N ASP A 430 11.54 -40.09 -48.69
CA ASP A 430 10.27 -40.71 -49.02
C ASP A 430 10.08 -42.11 -48.41
N ARG A 431 10.99 -42.54 -47.53
CA ARG A 431 10.83 -43.77 -46.74
C ARG A 431 9.67 -43.64 -45.74
N SER A 432 8.86 -44.69 -45.63
CA SER A 432 7.79 -44.77 -44.63
C SER A 432 8.34 -44.94 -43.21
N ILE A 433 7.90 -44.09 -42.28
CA ILE A 433 8.11 -44.29 -40.84
C ILE A 433 7.05 -45.27 -40.32
N GLU A 434 7.46 -46.22 -39.49
CA GLU A 434 6.57 -47.04 -38.66
C GLU A 434 6.76 -46.69 -37.17
N TYR A 435 5.65 -46.44 -36.46
CA TYR A 435 5.64 -46.04 -35.04
C TYR A 435 5.18 -47.16 -34.11
N PHE A 436 5.84 -47.28 -32.94
CA PHE A 436 5.59 -48.32 -31.95
C PHE A 436 5.53 -47.77 -30.51
N SER A 437 4.81 -48.46 -29.62
CA SER A 437 4.78 -48.21 -28.18
C SER A 437 5.18 -49.46 -27.42
N SER A 438 6.08 -49.34 -26.43
CA SER A 438 6.51 -50.49 -25.60
C SER A 438 5.43 -51.01 -24.66
N ASN A 439 4.41 -50.20 -24.34
CA ASN A 439 3.33 -50.53 -23.43
C ASN A 439 2.02 -49.83 -23.84
N HIS A 440 1.13 -50.61 -24.45
CA HIS A 440 -0.14 -50.15 -25.00
C HIS A 440 -1.16 -49.74 -23.93
N GLU A 441 -1.03 -50.24 -22.69
CA GLU A 441 -1.89 -49.84 -21.55
C GLU A 441 -1.57 -48.42 -21.07
N VAL A 442 -0.37 -47.90 -21.32
CA VAL A 442 0.00 -46.50 -21.03
C VAL A 442 -0.36 -45.61 -22.22
N ALA A 443 0.06 -45.96 -23.42
CA ALA A 443 -0.37 -45.29 -24.65
C ALA A 443 -0.22 -46.20 -25.88
N THR A 444 -1.16 -46.11 -26.81
CA THR A 444 -1.06 -46.67 -28.16
C THR A 444 -0.62 -45.59 -29.13
N VAL A 445 0.20 -45.91 -30.13
CA VAL A 445 0.49 -45.02 -31.26
C VAL A 445 -0.02 -45.65 -32.55
N ASP A 446 -0.62 -44.87 -33.44
CA ASP A 446 -0.96 -45.32 -34.79
C ASP A 446 0.32 -45.47 -35.62
N PRO A 447 0.58 -46.65 -36.22
CA PRO A 447 1.89 -46.96 -36.79
C PRO A 447 2.22 -46.15 -38.05
N VAL A 448 1.26 -45.52 -38.72
CA VAL A 448 1.48 -44.81 -39.99
C VAL A 448 1.39 -43.29 -39.82
N THR A 449 0.42 -42.81 -39.02
CA THR A 449 0.17 -41.38 -38.82
C THR A 449 0.93 -40.79 -37.63
N GLY A 450 1.43 -41.63 -36.72
CA GLY A 450 2.09 -41.17 -35.50
C GLY A 450 1.12 -40.52 -34.49
N GLU A 451 -0.20 -40.78 -34.58
CA GLU A 451 -1.14 -40.32 -33.56
C GLU A 451 -0.98 -41.14 -32.27
N VAL A 452 -0.51 -40.51 -31.20
CA VAL A 452 -0.39 -41.10 -29.87
C VAL A 452 -1.68 -40.87 -29.09
N MET A 453 -2.33 -41.96 -28.70
CA MET A 453 -3.51 -41.98 -27.84
C MET A 453 -3.13 -42.52 -26.45
N ILE A 454 -3.27 -41.67 -25.43
CA ILE A 454 -3.04 -42.03 -24.03
C ILE A 454 -4.13 -43.01 -23.57
N LYS A 455 -3.72 -44.08 -22.87
CA LYS A 455 -4.59 -45.15 -22.35
C LYS A 455 -4.55 -45.29 -20.84
N GLY A 456 -3.42 -44.94 -20.22
CA GLY A 456 -3.18 -45.15 -18.80
C GLY A 456 -1.97 -44.35 -18.30
N THR A 457 -1.72 -44.47 -17.00
CA THR A 457 -0.65 -43.77 -16.29
C THR A 457 0.59 -44.63 -16.15
N GLY A 458 1.77 -44.02 -16.11
CA GLY A 458 3.05 -44.72 -16.00
C GLY A 458 4.02 -44.22 -17.04
N SER A 459 4.76 -45.14 -17.67
CA SER A 459 5.70 -44.79 -18.73
C SER A 459 5.74 -45.87 -19.82
N THR A 460 5.89 -45.42 -21.06
CA THR A 460 6.12 -46.25 -22.24
C THR A 460 7.19 -45.58 -23.10
N THR A 461 8.06 -46.38 -23.72
CA THR A 461 8.94 -45.89 -24.78
C THR A 461 8.14 -45.84 -26.08
N ILE A 462 8.08 -44.67 -26.72
CA ILE A 462 7.56 -44.53 -28.08
C ILE A 462 8.78 -44.55 -29.01
N SER A 463 8.74 -45.42 -30.02
CA SER A 463 9.81 -45.57 -31.00
C SER A 463 9.30 -45.27 -32.40
N ALA A 464 10.16 -44.71 -33.24
CA ALA A 464 9.95 -44.61 -34.67
C ALA A 464 11.06 -45.36 -35.40
N ARG A 465 10.71 -46.11 -36.44
CA ARG A 465 11.64 -46.83 -37.30
C ARG A 465 11.42 -46.44 -38.76
N VAL A 466 12.50 -46.21 -39.49
CA VAL A 466 12.52 -46.27 -40.95
C VAL A 466 13.45 -47.41 -41.35
N GLU A 467 13.01 -48.24 -42.29
CA GLU A 467 13.88 -49.28 -42.86
C GLU A 467 15.00 -48.66 -43.71
N GLU A 468 15.99 -49.49 -44.06
CA GLU A 468 16.99 -49.10 -45.04
C GLU A 468 16.42 -49.11 -46.46
N ASP A 469 16.94 -48.25 -47.32
CA ASP A 469 16.66 -48.24 -48.75
C ASP A 469 17.97 -48.23 -49.55
N ASN A 470 17.90 -47.90 -50.84
CA ASN A 470 19.08 -47.81 -51.69
C ASN A 470 19.93 -46.53 -51.45
N ARG A 471 19.61 -45.65 -50.50
CA ARG A 471 20.31 -44.38 -50.25
C ARG A 471 20.79 -44.26 -48.80
N TYR A 472 19.98 -44.71 -47.85
CA TYR A 472 20.14 -44.49 -46.43
C TYR A 472 20.08 -45.79 -45.63
N PHE A 473 20.86 -45.87 -44.56
CA PHE A 473 20.73 -46.95 -43.57
C PHE A 473 19.38 -46.86 -42.83
N ALA A 474 18.95 -48.00 -42.28
CA ALA A 474 17.82 -48.07 -41.38
C ALA A 474 18.11 -47.17 -40.17
N ALA A 475 17.11 -46.40 -39.74
CA ALA A 475 17.23 -45.53 -38.58
C ALA A 475 16.09 -45.81 -37.61
N THR A 476 16.40 -45.72 -36.33
CA THR A 476 15.42 -45.87 -35.25
C THR A 476 15.78 -44.87 -34.17
N ASP A 477 14.80 -44.10 -33.73
CA ASP A 477 14.93 -43.26 -32.54
C ASP A 477 13.74 -43.49 -31.62
N ASN A 478 13.90 -43.15 -30.34
CA ASN A 478 12.90 -43.42 -29.33
C ASN A 478 12.98 -42.42 -28.17
N PHE A 479 11.82 -42.13 -27.57
CA PHE A 479 11.70 -41.27 -26.42
C PHE A 479 10.81 -41.89 -25.35
N ILE A 480 11.04 -41.50 -24.10
CA ILE A 480 10.23 -41.93 -22.96
C ILE A 480 8.98 -41.05 -22.88
N LEU A 481 7.82 -41.60 -23.21
CA LEU A 481 6.53 -41.01 -22.87
C LEU A 481 6.20 -41.34 -21.41
N LYS A 482 6.10 -40.32 -20.56
CA LYS A 482 5.74 -40.45 -19.15
C LYS A 482 4.36 -39.83 -18.93
N VAL A 483 3.36 -40.65 -18.65
CA VAL A 483 1.99 -40.21 -18.37
C VAL A 483 1.78 -40.13 -16.86
N ASN A 484 1.84 -38.90 -16.34
CA ASN A 484 1.57 -38.61 -14.94
C ASN A 484 0.08 -38.79 -14.59
N LYS A 485 -0.20 -39.16 -13.34
CA LYS A 485 -1.57 -39.17 -12.79
C LYS A 485 -2.21 -37.78 -12.92
N ALA A 486 -3.45 -37.72 -13.39
CA ALA A 486 -4.12 -36.45 -13.60
C ALA A 486 -4.62 -35.84 -12.28
N ASN A 487 -4.51 -34.51 -12.17
CA ASN A 487 -5.25 -33.74 -11.16
C ASN A 487 -6.63 -33.35 -11.70
N LYS A 488 -7.46 -34.37 -11.99
CA LYS A 488 -8.87 -34.19 -12.37
C LYS A 488 -9.65 -33.78 -11.12
N ARG A 489 -9.79 -32.46 -10.94
CA ARG A 489 -10.65 -31.82 -9.95
C ARG A 489 -11.72 -31.03 -10.68
N GLU A 490 -12.97 -31.23 -10.32
CA GLU A 490 -13.91 -30.11 -10.40
C GLU A 490 -13.63 -29.22 -9.19
N PRO A 491 -13.34 -27.92 -9.37
CA PRO A 491 -13.12 -27.04 -8.23
C PRO A 491 -14.43 -26.92 -7.43
N LEU A 492 -14.35 -26.87 -6.10
CA LEU A 492 -15.48 -26.39 -5.31
C LEU A 492 -15.93 -25.02 -5.85
N PRO A 493 -17.24 -24.78 -6.07
CA PRO A 493 -17.73 -23.52 -6.64
C PRO A 493 -17.49 -22.31 -5.72
N PHE A 494 -17.04 -22.54 -4.49
CA PHE A 494 -16.65 -21.57 -3.49
C PHE A 494 -15.67 -22.22 -2.49
N SER A 495 -14.61 -21.52 -2.10
CA SER A 495 -13.65 -21.96 -1.06
C SER A 495 -14.10 -21.61 0.36
N GLU A 496 -15.07 -20.70 0.47
CA GLU A 496 -15.67 -20.22 1.70
C GLU A 496 -17.18 -20.10 1.48
N LEU A 497 -17.97 -20.55 2.45
CA LEU A 497 -19.43 -20.49 2.40
C LEU A 497 -19.93 -19.89 3.71
N GLU A 498 -20.51 -18.71 3.61
CA GLU A 498 -21.27 -18.13 4.72
C GLU A 498 -22.66 -18.78 4.79
N LYS A 499 -23.08 -19.06 6.03
CA LYS A 499 -24.40 -19.50 6.44
C LYS A 499 -24.83 -18.75 7.69
N ILE A 500 -26.12 -18.78 7.98
CA ILE A 500 -26.68 -18.14 9.16
C ILE A 500 -27.38 -19.18 10.04
N VAL A 501 -27.32 -19.03 11.38
CA VAL A 501 -27.97 -19.96 12.32
C VAL A 501 -29.49 -20.01 12.09
N GLY A 502 -29.96 -21.05 11.40
CA GLY A 502 -31.36 -21.21 10.99
C GLY A 502 -31.52 -21.58 9.52
N ASP A 503 -30.47 -21.44 8.70
CA ASP A 503 -30.40 -21.96 7.35
C ASP A 503 -30.67 -23.47 7.30
N THR A 504 -31.22 -23.96 6.19
CA THR A 504 -31.43 -25.39 5.99
C THR A 504 -30.12 -26.13 5.76
N ASP A 505 -30.01 -27.34 6.31
CA ASP A 505 -29.03 -28.35 5.93
C ASP A 505 -28.86 -28.42 4.40
N PHE A 506 -27.63 -28.58 3.94
CA PHE A 506 -27.29 -28.69 2.52
C PHE A 506 -26.38 -29.89 2.25
N VAL A 507 -26.23 -30.27 0.99
CA VAL A 507 -25.31 -31.31 0.55
C VAL A 507 -24.22 -30.65 -0.29
N LEU A 508 -22.96 -31.00 -0.04
CA LEU A 508 -21.85 -30.54 -0.85
C LEU A 508 -21.87 -31.20 -2.24
N PRO A 509 -21.58 -30.47 -3.32
CA PRO A 509 -21.41 -31.08 -4.64
C PRO A 509 -20.17 -31.98 -4.65
N SER A 510 -20.30 -33.19 -5.21
CA SER A 510 -19.16 -34.08 -5.42
C SER A 510 -18.15 -33.46 -6.39
N ILE A 511 -16.88 -33.35 -5.98
CA ILE A 511 -15.78 -32.84 -6.82
C ILE A 511 -15.18 -33.88 -7.79
N VAL A 512 -15.78 -35.06 -7.84
CA VAL A 512 -15.47 -36.13 -8.81
C VAL A 512 -16.71 -36.46 -9.60
N THR A 513 -16.53 -36.71 -10.90
CA THR A 513 -17.60 -37.26 -11.75
C THR A 513 -17.84 -38.72 -11.41
N ASN A 514 -19.07 -39.21 -11.60
CA ASN A 514 -19.45 -40.61 -11.33
C ASN A 514 -18.62 -41.66 -12.11
N GLU A 515 -17.84 -41.24 -13.10
CA GLU A 515 -16.96 -42.07 -13.93
C GLU A 515 -15.53 -42.24 -13.35
N ASP A 516 -15.22 -41.63 -12.20
CA ASP A 516 -13.84 -41.62 -11.64
C ASP A 516 -13.50 -42.81 -10.74
N ASP A 517 -14.48 -43.58 -10.27
CA ASP A 517 -14.38 -44.66 -9.27
C ASP A 517 -13.69 -44.31 -7.92
N ARG A 518 -13.33 -43.04 -7.71
CA ARG A 518 -12.70 -42.55 -6.47
C ARG A 518 -13.74 -42.30 -5.38
N THR A 519 -13.52 -42.88 -4.20
CA THR A 519 -14.35 -42.61 -3.01
C THR A 519 -14.05 -41.24 -2.42
N VAL A 520 -15.11 -40.45 -2.20
CA VAL A 520 -15.07 -39.18 -1.47
C VAL A 520 -15.32 -39.44 0.02
N ARG A 521 -14.63 -38.69 0.87
CA ARG A 521 -14.79 -38.68 2.33
C ARG A 521 -14.82 -37.25 2.86
N TYR A 522 -15.76 -36.97 3.76
CA TYR A 522 -15.96 -35.65 4.35
C TYR A 522 -15.71 -35.66 5.86
N HIS A 523 -15.16 -34.56 6.39
CA HIS A 523 -14.90 -34.37 7.81
C HIS A 523 -15.02 -32.89 8.20
N SER A 524 -15.68 -32.59 9.33
CA SER A 524 -15.80 -31.23 9.88
C SER A 524 -14.80 -31.05 11.02
N SER A 525 -13.97 -30.00 10.96
CA SER A 525 -12.97 -29.74 12.01
C SER A 525 -13.58 -29.36 13.36
N ASN A 526 -14.82 -28.85 13.38
CA ASN A 526 -15.58 -28.57 14.59
C ASN A 526 -17.05 -29.00 14.48
N HIS A 527 -17.38 -30.09 15.17
CA HIS A 527 -18.73 -30.68 15.22
C HIS A 527 -19.75 -29.83 16.01
N SER A 528 -19.34 -28.83 16.81
CA SER A 528 -20.29 -27.93 17.49
C SER A 528 -20.88 -26.86 16.55
N VAL A 529 -20.19 -26.57 15.44
CA VAL A 529 -20.62 -25.60 14.42
C VAL A 529 -21.43 -26.32 13.36
N ALA A 530 -20.86 -27.35 12.73
CA ALA A 530 -21.58 -28.24 11.81
C ALA A 530 -21.04 -29.66 11.85
N VAL A 531 -21.91 -30.63 11.61
CA VAL A 531 -21.53 -32.04 11.38
C VAL A 531 -21.73 -32.34 9.90
N VAL A 532 -20.75 -32.97 9.26
CA VAL A 532 -20.90 -33.47 7.88
C VAL A 532 -20.99 -34.99 7.90
N ASP A 533 -21.92 -35.54 7.12
CA ASP A 533 -21.99 -36.97 6.87
C ASP A 533 -20.81 -37.40 5.98
N SER A 534 -20.05 -38.38 6.44
CA SER A 534 -18.74 -38.71 5.87
C SER A 534 -18.78 -39.38 4.50
N GLU A 535 -19.95 -39.84 4.04
CA GLU A 535 -20.11 -40.53 2.76
C GLU A 535 -20.97 -39.73 1.77
N THR A 536 -22.06 -39.12 2.24
CA THR A 536 -23.02 -38.38 1.40
C THR A 536 -22.70 -36.89 1.25
N GLY A 537 -21.77 -36.33 2.04
CA GLY A 537 -21.45 -34.90 1.99
C GLY A 537 -22.54 -33.98 2.52
N LYS A 538 -23.57 -34.52 3.18
CA LYS A 538 -24.62 -33.72 3.82
C LYS A 538 -24.07 -32.98 5.03
N VAL A 539 -24.08 -31.65 4.99
CA VAL A 539 -23.73 -30.76 6.10
C VAL A 539 -25.00 -30.42 6.88
N THR A 540 -25.00 -30.80 8.16
CA THR A 540 -26.02 -30.44 9.15
C THR A 540 -25.51 -29.32 10.06
N LEU A 541 -26.20 -28.18 10.07
CA LEU A 541 -25.80 -27.00 10.84
C LEU A 541 -26.19 -27.20 12.32
N LYS A 542 -25.34 -26.73 13.25
CA LYS A 542 -25.51 -26.95 14.71
C LYS A 542 -25.43 -25.68 15.55
N GLY A 543 -24.56 -24.74 15.22
CA GLY A 543 -24.39 -23.50 15.99
C GLY A 543 -23.45 -22.53 15.31
N ALA A 544 -23.42 -21.29 15.79
CA ALA A 544 -22.56 -20.26 15.24
C ALA A 544 -21.06 -20.52 15.43
N GLY A 545 -20.26 -19.99 14.51
CA GLY A 545 -18.81 -20.09 14.50
C GLY A 545 -18.27 -20.63 13.16
N THR A 546 -16.96 -20.86 13.10
CA THR A 546 -16.28 -21.36 11.90
C THR A 546 -15.92 -22.83 12.06
N THR A 547 -16.14 -23.63 11.02
CA THR A 547 -15.58 -24.98 10.88
C THR A 547 -15.00 -25.16 9.48
N ILE A 548 -13.94 -25.95 9.36
CA ILE A 548 -13.37 -26.31 8.07
C ILE A 548 -13.93 -27.69 7.71
N ILE A 549 -14.76 -27.75 6.67
CA ILE A 549 -15.17 -29.02 6.08
C ILE A 549 -14.05 -29.47 5.15
N THR A 550 -13.21 -30.38 5.64
CA THR A 550 -12.26 -31.11 4.80
C THR A 550 -13.03 -32.11 3.93
N MET A 551 -12.75 -32.08 2.64
CA MET A 551 -13.11 -33.12 1.70
C MET A 551 -11.84 -33.80 1.20
N SER A 552 -11.83 -35.12 1.24
CA SER A 552 -10.70 -35.95 0.85
C SER A 552 -11.15 -37.03 -0.13
N VAL A 553 -10.48 -37.08 -1.27
CA VAL A 553 -10.67 -38.08 -2.33
C VAL A 553 -9.37 -38.87 -2.40
N ASN A 554 -9.47 -40.19 -2.25
CA ASN A 554 -8.30 -41.07 -2.35
C ASN A 554 -7.70 -41.04 -3.77
N GLU A 555 -6.40 -41.27 -3.90
CA GLU A 555 -5.84 -41.56 -5.21
C GLU A 555 -6.35 -42.91 -5.74
N ASN A 556 -6.41 -43.04 -7.06
CA ASN A 556 -6.50 -44.35 -7.73
C ASN A 556 -5.34 -44.47 -8.72
N GLU A 557 -5.39 -45.42 -9.64
CA GLU A 557 -4.30 -45.63 -10.60
C GLU A 557 -4.11 -44.40 -11.51
N HIS A 558 -5.21 -43.80 -11.99
CA HIS A 558 -5.20 -42.74 -12.99
C HIS A 558 -5.11 -41.30 -12.44
N TYR A 559 -5.62 -41.06 -11.23
CA TYR A 559 -5.79 -39.72 -10.67
C TYR A 559 -5.14 -39.59 -9.29
N LEU A 560 -4.59 -38.39 -9.02
CA LEU A 560 -4.01 -38.06 -7.72
C LEU A 560 -5.07 -37.97 -6.62
N ALA A 561 -4.63 -38.12 -5.37
CA ALA A 561 -5.43 -37.83 -4.20
C ALA A 561 -5.71 -36.33 -4.14
N ILE A 562 -6.96 -35.96 -3.88
CA ILE A 562 -7.37 -34.56 -3.77
C ILE A 562 -7.83 -34.32 -2.34
N ARG A 563 -7.25 -33.30 -1.70
CA ARG A 563 -7.78 -32.73 -0.47
C ARG A 563 -8.17 -31.29 -0.75
N ASP A 564 -9.44 -30.99 -0.55
CA ASP A 564 -9.98 -29.64 -0.63
C ASP A 564 -10.62 -29.27 0.72
N THR A 565 -10.78 -27.99 0.99
CA THR A 565 -11.24 -27.48 2.28
C THR A 565 -12.19 -26.31 2.09
N LEU A 566 -13.45 -26.50 2.47
CA LEU A 566 -14.42 -25.44 2.57
C LEU A 566 -14.37 -24.81 3.96
N THR A 567 -14.06 -23.52 4.06
CA THR A 567 -14.35 -22.75 5.27
C THR A 567 -15.86 -22.51 5.35
N LEU A 568 -16.54 -23.15 6.29
CA LEU A 568 -17.95 -22.91 6.59
C LEU A 568 -18.04 -21.95 7.77
N ILE A 569 -18.46 -20.72 7.50
CA ILE A 569 -18.71 -19.70 8.52
C ILE A 569 -20.21 -19.70 8.78
N ILE A 570 -20.64 -20.17 9.96
CA ILE A 570 -22.01 -20.00 10.42
C ILE A 570 -22.06 -18.72 11.24
N ASN A 571 -22.36 -17.62 10.58
CA ASN A 571 -22.59 -16.34 11.21
C ASN A 571 -23.86 -16.41 12.08
N LYS A 572 -23.86 -15.64 13.17
CA LYS A 572 -25.12 -15.31 13.86
C LYS A 572 -25.89 -14.30 13.01
N GLU A 573 -27.20 -14.41 13.02
CA GLU A 573 -28.13 -13.57 12.29
C GLU A 573 -27.99 -12.11 12.77
N THR A 574 -27.81 -11.18 11.82
CA THR A 574 -27.66 -9.74 12.12
C THR A 574 -29.01 -9.17 12.50
N SER A 575 -29.33 -9.21 13.79
CA SER A 575 -30.45 -8.45 14.35
C SER A 575 -30.15 -6.96 14.27
N THR A 576 -31.16 -6.14 13.98
CA THR A 576 -31.07 -4.68 14.08
C THR A 576 -32.01 -4.19 15.17
N VAL A 577 -31.57 -3.19 15.94
CA VAL A 577 -32.40 -2.47 16.92
C VAL A 577 -32.82 -1.14 16.26
N PRO A 578 -34.03 -1.04 15.69
CA PRO A 578 -34.37 0.08 14.82
C PRO A 578 -34.73 1.34 15.62
N PHE A 579 -33.75 2.15 16.02
CA PHE A 579 -34.03 3.50 16.51
C PHE A 579 -34.67 4.33 15.37
N PRO A 580 -35.88 4.91 15.57
CA PRO A 580 -36.55 5.66 14.50
C PRO A 580 -35.92 7.04 14.20
N TYR A 581 -35.01 7.50 15.07
CA TYR A 581 -34.25 8.75 14.93
C TYR A 581 -32.84 8.53 15.48
N SER A 582 -31.81 9.07 14.83
CA SER A 582 -30.42 9.06 15.35
C SER A 582 -30.13 10.21 16.33
N HIS A 583 -30.97 11.24 16.32
CA HIS A 583 -30.87 12.41 17.19
C HIS A 583 -32.26 12.83 17.68
N LEU A 584 -32.35 13.22 18.95
CA LEU A 584 -33.54 13.78 19.58
C LEU A 584 -33.15 14.98 20.42
N GLU A 585 -33.78 16.11 20.15
CA GLU A 585 -33.66 17.31 20.98
C GLU A 585 -34.76 17.36 22.04
N LYS A 586 -34.37 17.77 23.24
CA LYS A 586 -35.23 18.07 24.38
C LYS A 586 -34.77 19.35 25.05
N THR A 587 -35.58 19.89 25.95
CA THR A 587 -35.19 20.96 26.88
C THR A 587 -35.21 20.43 28.30
N PHE A 588 -34.35 20.96 29.18
CA PHE A 588 -34.42 20.62 30.60
C PHE A 588 -35.82 20.96 31.16
N GLY A 589 -36.41 20.04 31.94
CA GLY A 589 -37.79 20.15 32.41
C GLY A 589 -38.88 19.66 31.43
N ASP A 590 -38.53 19.20 30.22
CA ASP A 590 -39.47 18.45 29.37
C ASP A 590 -39.97 17.19 30.12
N VAL A 591 -41.25 16.86 29.93
CA VAL A 591 -41.85 15.66 30.54
C VAL A 591 -41.15 14.37 30.11
N SER A 592 -41.04 13.42 31.04
CA SER A 592 -40.49 12.09 30.77
C SER A 592 -41.24 11.42 29.61
N PHE A 593 -40.48 10.88 28.65
CA PHE A 593 -41.02 10.27 27.43
C PHE A 593 -40.57 8.83 27.34
N THR A 594 -41.35 7.98 26.67
CA THR A 594 -40.93 6.59 26.40
C THR A 594 -40.52 6.47 24.96
N LEU A 595 -39.35 5.87 24.72
CA LEU A 595 -38.87 5.57 23.38
C LEU A 595 -39.89 4.66 22.66
N PRO A 596 -40.13 4.83 21.35
CA PRO A 596 -41.04 3.96 20.61
C PRO A 596 -40.65 2.49 20.81
N LYS A 597 -41.62 1.64 21.15
CA LYS A 597 -41.36 0.24 21.49
C LYS A 597 -40.78 -0.49 20.28
N THR A 598 -39.46 -0.60 20.25
CA THR A 598 -38.73 -1.43 19.32
C THR A 598 -38.83 -2.90 19.75
N THR A 599 -39.00 -3.76 18.77
CA THR A 599 -38.60 -5.17 18.84
C THR A 599 -37.48 -5.35 17.82
N PRO A 600 -36.39 -6.06 18.13
CA PRO A 600 -35.33 -6.24 17.15
C PRO A 600 -35.86 -6.93 15.89
N VAL A 601 -35.40 -6.53 14.70
CA VAL A 601 -36.04 -6.99 13.46
C VAL A 601 -35.80 -8.49 13.26
N GLY A 602 -36.89 -9.26 13.18
CA GLY A 602 -36.86 -10.73 13.07
C GLY A 602 -36.70 -11.49 14.40
N ASP A 603 -36.64 -10.80 15.54
CA ASP A 603 -36.16 -11.35 16.81
C ASP A 603 -37.01 -10.86 18.01
N ASN A 604 -37.20 -11.75 18.99
CA ASN A 604 -38.04 -11.52 20.18
C ASN A 604 -37.21 -11.27 21.46
N ARG A 605 -35.88 -11.11 21.38
CA ARG A 605 -35.07 -10.69 22.54
C ARG A 605 -35.58 -9.38 23.13
N ALA A 606 -35.61 -9.32 24.47
CA ALA A 606 -35.87 -8.08 25.19
C ALA A 606 -34.68 -7.14 25.05
N ILE A 607 -34.96 -5.91 24.62
CA ILE A 607 -33.97 -4.82 24.53
C ILE A 607 -33.63 -4.33 25.94
N GLN A 608 -32.36 -4.02 26.16
CA GLN A 608 -31.86 -3.29 27.32
C GLN A 608 -31.51 -1.87 26.91
N TYR A 609 -32.03 -0.88 27.64
CA TYR A 609 -31.71 0.53 27.43
C TYR A 609 -30.69 1.01 28.47
N VAL A 610 -29.68 1.76 28.02
CA VAL A 610 -28.65 2.36 28.87
C VAL A 610 -28.42 3.80 28.43
N SER A 611 -28.16 4.71 29.37
CA SER A 611 -27.75 6.09 29.08
C SER A 611 -26.26 6.23 29.39
N SER A 612 -25.48 6.78 28.47
CA SER A 612 -24.03 6.97 28.67
C SER A 612 -23.70 8.02 29.73
N ASN A 613 -24.65 8.89 30.07
CA ASN A 613 -24.55 9.88 31.13
C ASN A 613 -25.90 10.01 31.87
N HIS A 614 -25.95 9.47 33.09
CA HIS A 614 -27.11 9.51 33.98
C HIS A 614 -27.45 10.91 34.49
N ASP A 615 -26.48 11.83 34.56
CA ASP A 615 -26.69 13.21 35.02
C ASP A 615 -27.45 14.06 33.98
N VAL A 616 -27.45 13.63 32.70
CA VAL A 616 -28.26 14.24 31.63
C VAL A 616 -29.62 13.56 31.52
N ALA A 617 -29.66 12.22 31.46
CA ALA A 617 -30.89 11.46 31.51
C ALA A 617 -30.68 10.02 32.00
N VAL A 618 -31.68 9.48 32.70
CA VAL A 618 -31.77 8.06 33.09
C VAL A 618 -32.85 7.40 32.22
N VAL A 619 -32.65 6.14 31.84
CA VAL A 619 -33.63 5.35 31.09
C VAL A 619 -34.00 4.08 31.84
N ASP A 620 -35.28 3.74 31.89
CA ASP A 620 -35.77 2.44 32.37
C ASP A 620 -35.27 1.35 31.43
N SER A 621 -34.41 0.46 31.94
CA SER A 621 -33.65 -0.48 31.12
C SER A 621 -34.52 -1.50 30.38
N GLU A 622 -35.74 -1.77 30.82
CA GLU A 622 -36.67 -2.70 30.15
C GLU A 622 -37.75 -2.00 29.32
N LYS A 623 -38.15 -0.78 29.73
CA LYS A 623 -39.32 -0.08 29.14
C LYS A 623 -38.92 1.02 28.15
N GLY A 624 -37.68 1.48 28.16
CA GLY A 624 -37.22 2.60 27.34
C GLY A 624 -37.81 3.95 27.77
N SER A 625 -38.32 4.06 29.01
CA SER A 625 -38.84 5.30 29.58
C SER A 625 -37.69 6.20 30.03
N VAL A 626 -37.48 7.31 29.34
CA VAL A 626 -36.41 8.28 29.57
C VAL A 626 -36.91 9.39 30.50
N ILE A 627 -36.16 9.61 31.58
CA ILE A 627 -36.33 10.69 32.55
C ILE A 627 -35.13 11.62 32.38
N ILE A 628 -35.38 12.88 32.01
CA ILE A 628 -34.36 13.93 31.91
C ILE A 628 -33.93 14.33 33.32
N GLN A 629 -32.62 14.38 33.55
CA GLN A 629 -32.00 14.76 34.84
C GLN A 629 -31.20 16.06 34.75
N GLY A 630 -30.72 16.43 33.56
CA GLY A 630 -29.91 17.62 33.35
C GLY A 630 -29.74 18.01 31.89
N ALA A 631 -29.18 19.19 31.65
CA ALA A 631 -28.85 19.66 30.31
C ALA A 631 -27.46 19.17 29.87
N GLY A 632 -27.30 18.93 28.57
CA GLY A 632 -26.11 18.34 27.97
C GLY A 632 -26.47 17.35 26.88
N THR A 633 -25.55 16.44 26.56
CA THR A 633 -25.78 15.37 25.58
C THR A 633 -25.43 14.03 26.21
N THR A 634 -26.31 13.04 26.02
CA THR A 634 -26.09 11.64 26.37
C THR A 634 -26.42 10.76 25.17
N LEU A 635 -25.76 9.60 25.07
CA LEU A 635 -26.16 8.54 24.15
C LEU A 635 -27.10 7.61 24.90
N ILE A 636 -28.33 7.44 24.39
CA ILE A 636 -29.21 6.36 24.83
C ILE A 636 -28.96 5.16 23.92
N SER A 637 -28.18 4.21 24.41
CA SER A 637 -28.00 2.90 23.79
C SER A 637 -29.26 2.06 23.96
N ALA A 638 -29.71 1.43 22.89
CA ALA A 638 -30.67 0.34 22.93
C ALA A 638 -29.97 -0.91 22.40
N SER A 639 -29.72 -1.87 23.30
CA SER A 639 -28.91 -3.06 23.01
C SER A 639 -29.66 -4.36 23.24
N VAL A 640 -29.28 -5.40 22.51
CA VAL A 640 -29.59 -6.80 22.81
C VAL A 640 -28.29 -7.57 22.92
N ASN A 641 -28.08 -8.23 24.05
CA ASN A 641 -26.96 -9.14 24.24
C ASN A 641 -27.04 -10.30 23.23
N GLU A 642 -25.89 -10.78 22.76
CA GLU A 642 -25.84 -11.94 21.85
C GLU A 642 -26.52 -13.17 22.46
N ASN A 643 -27.04 -14.04 21.59
CA ASN A 643 -27.49 -15.38 21.98
C ASN A 643 -26.89 -16.43 21.02
N GLU A 644 -27.43 -17.64 20.99
CA GLU A 644 -26.93 -18.73 20.13
C GLU A 644 -27.20 -18.49 18.64
N ARG A 645 -28.20 -17.67 18.29
CA ARG A 645 -28.66 -17.43 16.90
C ARG A 645 -28.33 -16.05 16.35
N PHE A 646 -28.44 -14.99 17.16
CA PHE A 646 -28.29 -13.61 16.73
C PHE A 646 -27.08 -12.93 17.38
N LEU A 647 -26.43 -12.04 16.62
CA LEU A 647 -25.35 -11.19 17.16
C LEU A 647 -25.88 -10.27 18.26
N ALA A 648 -24.96 -9.78 19.10
CA ALA A 648 -25.24 -8.59 19.89
C ALA A 648 -25.50 -7.43 18.91
N ALA A 649 -26.54 -6.64 19.18
CA ALA A 649 -26.89 -5.49 18.37
C ALA A 649 -27.15 -4.31 19.29
N GLU A 650 -26.47 -3.20 19.04
CA GLU A 650 -26.61 -1.94 19.77
C GLU A 650 -26.73 -0.82 18.75
N GLU A 651 -27.73 0.04 18.93
CA GLU A 651 -27.92 1.27 18.17
C GLU A 651 -28.03 2.42 19.19
N THR A 652 -27.50 3.59 18.86
CA THR A 652 -27.40 4.71 19.82
C THR A 652 -28.17 5.94 19.35
N LEU A 653 -29.15 6.37 20.14
CA LEU A 653 -29.81 7.66 19.98
C LEU A 653 -28.99 8.75 20.69
N THR A 654 -28.58 9.79 19.96
CA THR A 654 -28.07 11.01 20.58
C THR A 654 -29.22 11.82 21.17
N LEU A 655 -29.30 11.91 22.49
CA LEU A 655 -30.23 12.77 23.21
C LEU A 655 -29.51 14.04 23.65
N THR A 656 -29.83 15.17 23.02
CA THR A 656 -29.37 16.49 23.46
C THR A 656 -30.48 17.20 24.22
N VAL A 657 -30.27 17.37 25.52
CA VAL A 657 -31.11 18.18 26.40
C VAL A 657 -30.53 19.60 26.43
N LYS A 658 -31.18 20.52 25.72
CA LYS A 658 -30.85 21.94 25.75
C LYS A 658 -31.13 22.52 27.14
N ARG A 659 -30.28 23.47 27.55
CA ARG A 659 -30.51 24.27 28.76
C ARG A 659 -31.86 24.97 28.67
N ALA A 660 -32.62 24.95 29.75
CA ALA A 660 -33.90 25.65 29.81
C ALA A 660 -33.69 27.17 29.90
N VAL A 661 -34.67 27.92 29.40
CA VAL A 661 -34.79 29.36 29.71
C VAL A 661 -35.39 29.47 31.12
N ASP A 662 -34.58 29.91 32.07
CA ASP A 662 -35.00 30.17 33.44
C ASP A 662 -35.75 31.51 33.51
N GLN A 663 -36.81 31.59 34.29
CA GLN A 663 -37.43 32.87 34.63
C GLN A 663 -36.88 33.35 35.96
N ALA A 664 -36.34 34.56 35.97
CA ALA A 664 -35.94 35.25 37.19
C ALA A 664 -36.45 36.70 37.19
N SER A 665 -36.75 37.22 38.37
CA SER A 665 -37.18 38.62 38.56
C SER A 665 -36.94 39.08 40.00
N PHE A 666 -36.77 40.38 40.19
CA PHE A 666 -36.89 40.96 41.52
C PHE A 666 -38.36 40.87 41.99
N PRO A 667 -38.63 40.57 43.27
CA PRO A 667 -40.00 40.54 43.81
C PRO A 667 -40.68 41.93 43.83
N ILE A 668 -39.92 42.99 43.60
CA ILE A 668 -40.39 44.38 43.48
C ILE A 668 -39.70 45.03 42.28
N ALA A 669 -40.47 45.74 41.45
CA ALA A 669 -39.95 46.39 40.24
C ALA A 669 -39.26 47.73 40.53
N LYS A 670 -39.58 48.36 41.67
CA LYS A 670 -39.08 49.66 42.08
C LYS A 670 -38.82 49.69 43.59
N ILE A 671 -37.76 50.39 44.00
CA ILE A 671 -37.46 50.78 45.38
C ILE A 671 -37.37 52.30 45.42
N GLU A 672 -38.21 52.91 46.27
CA GLU A 672 -38.22 54.35 46.52
C GLU A 672 -37.46 54.65 47.81
N LYS A 673 -36.65 55.70 47.78
CA LYS A 673 -35.74 56.12 48.86
C LYS A 673 -35.63 57.64 48.91
N THR A 674 -35.08 58.17 49.99
CA THR A 674 -34.68 59.58 50.09
C THR A 674 -33.18 59.68 50.30
N PHE A 675 -32.52 60.71 49.78
CA PHE A 675 -31.09 60.91 50.01
C PHE A 675 -30.77 60.97 51.52
N GLY A 676 -29.71 60.27 51.95
CA GLY A 676 -29.39 60.11 53.37
C GLY A 676 -30.12 58.96 54.09
N ASP A 677 -31.02 58.23 53.42
CA ASP A 677 -31.47 56.92 53.90
C ASP A 677 -30.29 55.97 54.14
N LYS A 678 -30.48 55.00 55.05
CA LYS A 678 -29.49 53.95 55.27
C LYS A 678 -29.37 53.02 54.07
N ASN A 679 -28.15 52.53 53.83
CA ASN A 679 -27.85 51.38 52.98
C ASN A 679 -28.86 50.24 53.20
N PHE A 680 -29.21 49.56 52.12
CA PHE A 680 -30.19 48.47 52.13
C PHE A 680 -29.73 47.34 51.22
N VAL A 681 -30.02 46.09 51.59
CA VAL A 681 -29.77 44.93 50.74
C VAL A 681 -30.97 44.72 49.82
N LEU A 682 -30.71 44.44 48.54
CA LEU A 682 -31.77 44.09 47.60
C LEU A 682 -32.50 42.80 48.04
N PRO A 683 -33.82 42.71 47.82
CA PRO A 683 -34.53 41.45 47.99
C PRO A 683 -33.93 40.34 47.12
N SER A 684 -33.82 39.14 47.68
CA SER A 684 -33.37 37.97 46.93
C SER A 684 -34.21 37.76 45.67
N ILE A 685 -33.54 37.56 44.55
CA ILE A 685 -34.17 37.37 43.23
C ILE A 685 -35.02 36.10 43.27
N ILE A 686 -36.28 36.21 42.87
CA ILE A 686 -37.13 35.04 42.63
C ILE A 686 -36.69 34.43 41.31
N LYS A 687 -36.46 33.12 41.30
CA LYS A 687 -36.04 32.34 40.13
C LYS A 687 -36.80 31.02 40.09
N SER A 688 -37.09 30.50 38.90
CA SER A 688 -37.77 29.21 38.72
C SER A 688 -36.88 27.99 38.99
N SER A 689 -35.59 28.20 39.28
CA SER A 689 -34.59 27.14 39.53
C SER A 689 -33.76 27.37 40.79
N GLU A 690 -33.25 26.30 41.38
CA GLU A 690 -32.28 26.37 42.48
C GLU A 690 -30.83 26.48 41.95
N GLY A 691 -29.91 26.92 42.82
CA GLY A 691 -28.48 27.07 42.48
C GLY A 691 -28.14 28.31 41.64
N GLY A 692 -26.88 28.42 41.21
CA GLY A 692 -26.35 29.57 40.47
C GLY A 692 -25.90 30.75 41.36
N ILE A 693 -24.85 31.43 40.91
CA ILE A 693 -24.29 32.64 41.53
C ILE A 693 -25.03 33.86 40.98
N VAL A 694 -25.49 34.74 41.87
CA VAL A 694 -26.07 36.04 41.51
C VAL A 694 -25.00 37.11 41.59
N GLN A 695 -24.92 38.01 40.61
CA GLN A 695 -24.07 39.21 40.69
C GLN A 695 -24.82 40.47 40.27
N TYR A 696 -24.54 41.59 40.93
CA TYR A 696 -25.28 42.86 40.80
C TYR A 696 -24.45 43.96 40.14
N PHE A 697 -25.11 44.83 39.37
CA PHE A 697 -24.49 45.99 38.71
C PHE A 697 -25.46 47.18 38.65
N SER A 698 -25.02 48.38 39.04
CA SER A 698 -25.82 49.62 38.91
C SER A 698 -25.49 50.34 37.62
N LEU A 699 -26.51 50.80 36.89
CA LEU A 699 -26.32 51.59 35.67
C LEU A 699 -25.81 53.02 35.94
N ASN A 700 -25.88 53.51 37.17
CA ASN A 700 -25.40 54.83 37.57
C ASN A 700 -24.95 54.85 39.04
N HIS A 701 -23.62 54.80 39.23
CA HIS A 701 -22.97 54.80 40.54
C HIS A 701 -23.04 56.14 41.29
N GLU A 702 -23.31 57.26 40.61
CA GLU A 702 -23.49 58.57 41.26
C GLU A 702 -24.81 58.64 42.04
N VAL A 703 -25.82 57.87 41.63
CA VAL A 703 -27.11 57.74 42.31
C VAL A 703 -27.06 56.64 43.36
N ALA A 704 -26.72 55.41 42.96
CA ALA A 704 -26.54 54.31 43.89
C ALA A 704 -25.48 53.31 43.41
N LEU A 705 -24.62 52.87 44.33
CA LEU A 705 -23.60 51.85 44.08
C LEU A 705 -24.02 50.54 44.76
N VAL A 706 -23.87 49.41 44.07
CA VAL A 706 -24.23 48.09 44.59
C VAL A 706 -22.99 47.22 44.77
N ASN A 707 -22.92 46.50 45.88
CA ASN A 707 -21.92 45.45 46.07
C ASN A 707 -22.24 44.26 45.15
N VAL A 708 -21.27 43.89 44.30
CA VAL A 708 -21.44 42.91 43.24
C VAL A 708 -21.91 41.53 43.72
N ASP A 709 -21.50 41.08 44.91
CA ASP A 709 -21.81 39.73 45.39
C ASP A 709 -22.89 39.70 46.50
N SER A 710 -22.98 40.75 47.34
CA SER A 710 -23.95 40.80 48.46
C SER A 710 -25.29 41.47 48.12
N GLY A 711 -25.36 42.27 47.06
CA GLY A 711 -26.55 43.06 46.73
C GLY A 711 -26.84 44.21 47.71
N GLU A 712 -25.88 44.57 48.57
CA GLU A 712 -25.98 45.79 49.39
C GLU A 712 -25.87 47.04 48.51
N VAL A 713 -26.84 47.95 48.65
CA VAL A 713 -26.93 49.22 47.93
C VAL A 713 -26.54 50.37 48.85
N SER A 714 -25.49 51.09 48.46
CA SER A 714 -25.12 52.40 49.01
C SER A 714 -25.81 53.52 48.24
N ILE A 715 -26.43 54.44 48.98
CA ILE A 715 -27.10 55.63 48.45
C ILE A 715 -26.06 56.74 48.31
N ASN A 716 -25.78 57.16 47.08
CA ASN A 716 -24.71 58.12 46.77
C ASN A 716 -25.25 59.50 46.35
N GLY A 717 -26.43 59.55 45.74
CA GLY A 717 -27.05 60.79 45.26
C GLY A 717 -28.52 60.63 44.90
N ALA A 718 -29.22 61.75 44.75
CA ALA A 718 -30.62 61.75 44.32
C ALA A 718 -30.74 61.56 42.80
N GLY A 719 -31.85 60.96 42.37
CA GLY A 719 -32.13 60.61 40.98
C GLY A 719 -32.49 59.15 40.81
N LYS A 720 -32.45 58.68 39.55
CA LYS A 720 -32.88 57.34 39.15
C LYS A 720 -31.70 56.52 38.63
N THR A 721 -31.66 55.26 39.01
CA THR A 721 -30.81 54.22 38.41
C THR A 721 -31.58 52.92 38.30
N LYS A 722 -31.06 51.96 37.52
CA LYS A 722 -31.45 50.56 37.64
C LYS A 722 -30.29 49.78 38.24
N ILE A 723 -30.59 48.84 39.12
CA ILE A 723 -29.68 47.74 39.41
C ILE A 723 -30.12 46.55 38.56
N LEU A 724 -29.21 46.05 37.74
CA LEU A 724 -29.34 44.81 37.00
C LEU A 724 -28.71 43.68 37.81
N ALA A 725 -29.17 42.45 37.58
CA ALA A 725 -28.49 41.26 38.09
C ALA A 725 -28.23 40.25 36.97
N THR A 726 -27.12 39.53 37.10
CA THR A 726 -26.88 38.27 36.38
C THR A 726 -27.13 37.08 37.29
N ILE A 727 -27.46 35.93 36.70
CA ILE A 727 -27.45 34.65 37.40
C ILE A 727 -26.70 33.63 36.54
N SER A 728 -25.50 33.27 36.95
CA SER A 728 -24.58 32.39 36.20
C SER A 728 -24.31 31.08 36.93
N GLY A 729 -23.73 30.10 36.24
CA GLY A 729 -23.31 28.82 36.83
C GLY A 729 -24.49 27.93 37.23
N ARG A 730 -25.51 27.82 36.37
CA ARG A 730 -26.54 26.78 36.45
C ARG A 730 -26.37 25.81 35.29
N ASP A 731 -26.02 24.57 35.55
CA ASP A 731 -25.68 23.60 34.48
C ASP A 731 -26.88 23.30 33.56
N ASN A 732 -28.09 23.32 34.13
CA ASN A 732 -29.33 22.95 33.46
C ASN A 732 -30.08 24.12 32.80
N TYR A 733 -29.63 25.35 33.00
CA TYR A 733 -30.33 26.57 32.57
C TYR A 733 -29.40 27.54 31.84
N HIS A 734 -29.96 28.39 31.00
CA HIS A 734 -29.18 29.48 30.41
C HIS A 734 -28.75 30.48 31.49
N ASP A 735 -27.50 30.92 31.41
CA ASP A 735 -26.98 31.98 32.26
C ASP A 735 -27.74 33.27 31.92
N ILE A 736 -28.30 33.90 32.95
CA ILE A 736 -29.02 35.17 32.81
C ILE A 736 -27.97 36.27 32.82
N VAL A 737 -27.74 36.86 31.65
CA VAL A 737 -26.85 38.00 31.44
C VAL A 737 -27.68 39.30 31.56
N PHE A 738 -27.04 40.41 31.91
CA PHE A 738 -27.66 41.72 32.13
C PHE A 738 -28.78 42.06 31.12
N SER A 739 -30.04 42.00 31.56
CA SER A 739 -31.21 42.38 30.78
C SER A 739 -32.14 43.29 31.60
N ASP A 740 -33.00 44.04 30.91
CA ASP A 740 -34.02 44.87 31.58
C ASP A 740 -35.06 44.03 32.35
N ASP A 741 -35.26 42.76 31.98
CA ASP A 741 -36.21 41.85 32.63
C ASP A 741 -35.80 41.48 34.06
N VAL A 742 -34.49 41.46 34.35
CA VAL A 742 -33.93 41.20 35.68
C VAL A 742 -33.28 42.47 36.23
N SER A 743 -34.10 43.53 36.27
CA SER A 743 -33.75 44.84 36.81
C SER A 743 -34.72 45.31 37.91
N VAL A 744 -34.23 46.17 38.79
CA VAL A 744 -35.03 46.93 39.75
C VAL A 744 -34.69 48.42 39.63
N GLU A 745 -35.70 49.27 39.48
CA GLU A 745 -35.52 50.73 39.49
C GLU A 745 -35.28 51.20 40.93
N ILE A 746 -34.21 51.96 41.13
CA ILE A 746 -33.91 52.66 42.38
C ILE A 746 -34.18 54.15 42.13
N ASP A 747 -35.13 54.70 42.85
CA ASP A 747 -35.56 56.11 42.74
C ASP A 747 -35.30 56.80 44.07
N ILE A 748 -34.22 57.57 44.14
CA ILE A 748 -33.81 58.30 45.34
C ILE A 748 -34.28 59.74 45.20
N ALA A 749 -35.34 60.08 45.92
CA ALA A 749 -35.82 61.45 46.06
C ALA A 749 -34.77 62.33 46.74
N LYS A 750 -34.78 63.62 46.41
CA LYS A 750 -34.04 64.64 47.15
C LYS A 750 -34.57 64.73 48.59
N ALA A 751 -33.66 64.99 49.52
CA ALA A 751 -34.00 65.17 50.93
C ALA A 751 -34.34 66.62 51.26
N ASP A 752 -35.15 66.83 52.29
CA ASP A 752 -35.43 68.17 52.82
C ASP A 752 -34.30 68.60 53.78
N ARG A 753 -33.79 69.83 53.63
CA ARG A 753 -32.93 70.45 54.66
C ARG A 753 -33.77 71.30 55.61
N ILE A 754 -33.35 71.38 56.86
CA ILE A 754 -33.86 72.37 57.81
C ILE A 754 -33.01 73.64 57.66
N ALA A 755 -33.68 74.76 57.37
CA ALA A 755 -33.12 76.11 57.42
C ALA A 755 -33.79 76.88 58.57
N THR A 756 -33.03 77.65 59.33
CA THR A 756 -33.53 78.44 60.47
C THR A 756 -32.80 79.76 60.60
N PHE A 757 -33.43 80.75 61.22
CA PHE A 757 -32.76 81.96 61.71
C PHE A 757 -32.47 81.83 63.21
N SER A 758 -31.40 82.48 63.67
CA SER A 758 -30.95 82.45 65.07
C SER A 758 -31.93 83.07 66.08
N GLN A 759 -32.87 83.89 65.59
CA GLN A 759 -33.96 84.55 66.32
C GLN A 759 -35.17 84.62 65.36
N PRO A 760 -36.38 84.22 65.77
CA PRO A 760 -37.58 84.27 64.92
C PRO A 760 -38.21 85.68 64.83
N PHE A 761 -37.73 86.62 65.64
CA PHE A 761 -38.24 87.99 65.72
C PHE A 761 -37.09 88.97 65.99
N MET A 762 -37.13 90.11 65.31
CA MET A 762 -36.21 91.23 65.51
C MET A 762 -37.01 92.54 65.64
N ALA A 763 -36.53 93.49 66.44
CA ALA A 763 -37.11 94.82 66.54
C ALA A 763 -36.02 95.91 66.51
N GLY A 764 -36.34 97.07 65.96
CA GLY A 764 -35.44 98.22 65.94
C GLY A 764 -36.15 99.53 65.57
N LYS A 765 -35.47 100.65 65.76
CA LYS A 765 -35.98 101.97 65.36
C LYS A 765 -35.74 102.18 63.86
N LYS A 766 -36.54 103.08 63.26
CA LYS A 766 -36.29 103.54 61.90
C LYS A 766 -34.84 104.07 61.76
N GLY A 767 -34.10 103.53 60.80
CA GLY A 767 -32.71 103.87 60.51
C GLY A 767 -31.69 102.83 60.99
N ASP A 768 -32.09 101.85 61.79
CA ASP A 768 -31.20 100.74 62.16
C ASP A 768 -30.96 99.79 60.97
N SER A 769 -29.86 99.03 61.05
CA SER A 769 -29.49 98.00 60.08
C SER A 769 -28.71 96.87 60.76
N PHE A 770 -28.94 95.64 60.31
CA PHE A 770 -28.30 94.42 60.83
C PHE A 770 -28.25 93.33 59.74
N ILE A 771 -27.50 92.25 59.99
CA ILE A 771 -27.57 91.00 59.20
C ILE A 771 -28.12 89.91 60.13
N GLN A 772 -28.82 88.94 59.56
CA GLN A 772 -29.07 87.66 60.23
C GLN A 772 -28.75 86.51 59.28
N GLU A 773 -27.91 85.59 59.71
CA GLU A 773 -27.49 84.43 58.91
C GLU A 773 -28.54 83.31 58.98
N VAL A 774 -28.80 82.64 57.86
CA VAL A 774 -29.57 81.40 57.83
C VAL A 774 -28.66 80.25 58.27
N LEU A 775 -29.01 79.61 59.38
CA LEU A 775 -28.40 78.37 59.84
C LEU A 775 -29.04 77.18 59.09
N VAL A 776 -28.21 76.42 58.39
CA VAL A 776 -28.59 75.21 57.64
C VAL A 776 -27.67 74.06 58.06
N ASP A 777 -28.18 72.83 58.07
CA ASP A 777 -27.31 71.67 58.26
C ASP A 777 -26.44 71.43 57.02
N GLY A 778 -25.11 71.35 57.23
CA GLY A 778 -24.09 71.27 56.19
C GLY A 778 -23.86 72.55 55.38
N SER A 779 -22.84 72.54 54.53
CA SER A 779 -22.58 73.63 53.57
C SER A 779 -23.68 73.72 52.50
N VAL A 780 -23.95 74.93 52.01
CA VAL A 780 -24.88 75.23 50.92
C VAL A 780 -24.21 76.11 49.88
N SER A 781 -24.62 76.00 48.60
CA SER A 781 -24.03 76.80 47.52
C SER A 781 -24.43 78.28 47.51
N GLU A 782 -25.70 78.58 47.78
CA GLU A 782 -26.26 79.93 47.67
C GLU A 782 -27.50 80.09 48.58
N ILE A 783 -27.66 81.29 49.15
CA ILE A 783 -28.81 81.71 49.96
C ILE A 783 -29.28 83.05 49.41
N THR A 784 -30.59 83.23 49.27
CA THR A 784 -31.20 84.49 48.82
C THR A 784 -32.23 85.02 49.81
N TYR A 785 -32.34 86.35 49.93
CA TYR A 785 -33.17 87.02 50.94
C TYR A 785 -34.24 87.90 50.31
N ILE A 786 -35.47 87.85 50.83
CA ILE A 786 -36.62 88.66 50.37
C ILE A 786 -37.38 89.23 51.58
N SER A 787 -37.89 90.46 51.47
CA SER A 787 -38.78 91.08 52.47
C SER A 787 -40.22 91.11 51.97
N SER A 788 -41.19 90.85 52.86
CA SER A 788 -42.62 90.90 52.55
C SER A 788 -43.17 92.32 52.34
N ASP A 789 -42.53 93.34 52.93
CA ASP A 789 -42.76 94.76 52.61
C ASP A 789 -41.42 95.50 52.54
N PRO A 790 -40.80 95.58 51.34
CA PRO A 790 -39.57 96.32 51.08
C PRO A 790 -39.65 97.83 51.39
N SER A 791 -40.85 98.36 51.67
CA SER A 791 -41.07 99.76 52.02
C SER A 791 -41.08 100.02 53.53
N VAL A 792 -41.20 98.97 54.35
CA VAL A 792 -41.08 98.97 55.82
C VAL A 792 -39.69 98.47 56.21
N VAL A 793 -39.27 97.33 55.64
CA VAL A 793 -37.96 96.70 55.85
C VAL A 793 -37.35 96.31 54.51
N LEU A 794 -36.23 96.92 54.14
CA LEU A 794 -35.46 96.54 52.96
C LEU A 794 -34.42 95.48 53.33
N VAL A 795 -34.20 94.49 52.49
CA VAL A 795 -33.13 93.49 52.64
C VAL A 795 -32.34 93.37 51.34
N ASP A 796 -31.01 93.25 51.44
CA ASP A 796 -30.16 92.91 50.29
C ASP A 796 -30.25 91.42 49.97
N GLN A 797 -30.49 91.10 48.70
CA GLN A 797 -30.85 89.76 48.26
C GLN A 797 -29.74 88.71 48.45
N ALA A 798 -28.46 89.11 48.47
CA ALA A 798 -27.33 88.16 48.54
C ALA A 798 -26.64 88.13 49.91
N SER A 799 -26.56 89.28 50.60
CA SER A 799 -25.87 89.41 51.89
C SER A 799 -26.79 89.28 53.11
N GLY A 800 -28.11 89.38 52.94
CA GLY A 800 -29.07 89.40 54.05
C GLY A 800 -29.01 90.67 54.92
N GLN A 801 -28.32 91.72 54.45
CA GLN A 801 -28.28 93.02 55.13
C GLN A 801 -29.66 93.69 55.13
N VAL A 802 -30.26 93.79 56.31
CA VAL A 802 -31.56 94.40 56.57
C VAL A 802 -31.42 95.88 56.94
N SER A 803 -32.34 96.74 56.49
CA SER A 803 -32.42 98.17 56.80
C SER A 803 -33.87 98.58 57.13
N LEU A 804 -34.08 99.26 58.27
CA LEU A 804 -35.41 99.58 58.79
C LEU A 804 -35.88 100.96 58.30
N LEU A 805 -36.84 101.01 57.36
CA LEU A 805 -37.18 102.22 56.60
C LEU A 805 -38.37 103.00 57.14
N LYS A 806 -39.40 102.33 57.64
CA LYS A 806 -40.63 102.94 58.16
C LYS A 806 -41.20 102.10 59.31
N PRO A 807 -41.95 102.71 60.25
CA PRO A 807 -42.68 101.96 61.28
C PRO A 807 -43.68 100.97 60.66
N GLY A 808 -43.77 99.76 61.23
CA GLY A 808 -44.59 98.66 60.71
C GLY A 808 -43.96 97.29 61.00
N THR A 809 -44.50 96.24 60.39
CA THR A 809 -43.97 94.87 60.46
C THR A 809 -43.73 94.32 59.06
N ALA A 810 -42.62 93.62 58.85
CA ALA A 810 -42.37 92.83 57.64
C ALA A 810 -41.67 91.50 58.01
N THR A 811 -41.92 90.44 57.23
CA THR A 811 -41.20 89.18 57.34
C THR A 811 -40.03 89.20 56.37
N VAL A 812 -38.86 88.71 56.81
CA VAL A 812 -37.72 88.43 55.93
C VAL A 812 -37.56 86.93 55.78
N THR A 813 -37.64 86.47 54.52
CA THR A 813 -37.49 85.07 54.12
C THR A 813 -36.08 84.84 53.58
N GLY A 814 -35.36 83.88 54.16
CA GLY A 814 -34.11 83.33 53.62
C GLY A 814 -34.39 82.02 52.88
N THR A 815 -34.02 81.95 51.61
CA THR A 815 -34.21 80.77 50.74
C THR A 815 -32.86 80.17 50.39
N VAL A 816 -32.63 78.92 50.80
CA VAL A 816 -31.53 78.06 50.35
C VAL A 816 -31.88 77.53 48.96
N THR A 817 -30.96 77.64 48.00
CA THR A 817 -31.17 77.14 46.63
C THR A 817 -31.28 75.61 46.58
N GLU A 818 -32.09 75.10 45.66
CA GLU A 818 -32.19 73.66 45.36
C GLU A 818 -30.83 73.12 44.87
N GLU A 819 -30.37 72.00 45.45
CA GLU A 819 -29.11 71.35 45.09
C GLU A 819 -29.34 69.97 44.44
N ALA A 820 -28.29 69.31 43.98
CA ALA A 820 -28.39 67.99 43.33
C ALA A 820 -29.11 66.93 44.18
N ASN A 821 -28.85 66.91 45.50
CA ASN A 821 -29.36 65.90 46.43
C ASN A 821 -30.43 66.41 47.41
N TRP A 822 -30.72 67.72 47.40
CA TRP A 822 -31.55 68.38 48.42
C TRP A 822 -32.58 69.32 47.82
N ASN A 823 -33.78 69.32 48.39
CA ASN A 823 -34.86 70.26 48.10
C ASN A 823 -34.49 71.67 48.62
N PRO A 824 -35.05 72.75 48.04
CA PRO A 824 -34.86 74.09 48.57
C PRO A 824 -35.46 74.20 49.98
N ALA A 825 -34.77 74.94 50.86
CA ALA A 825 -35.17 75.12 52.25
C ALA A 825 -35.41 76.60 52.56
N TYR A 826 -36.38 76.87 53.43
CA TYR A 826 -36.86 78.22 53.72
C TYR A 826 -36.79 78.49 55.22
N ALA A 827 -36.34 79.67 55.59
CA ALA A 827 -36.40 80.22 56.95
C ALA A 827 -37.09 81.58 56.90
N ASP A 828 -37.89 81.91 57.93
CA ASP A 828 -38.57 83.20 58.07
C ASP A 828 -38.28 83.81 59.45
N TYR A 829 -38.21 85.13 59.52
CA TYR A 829 -38.31 85.88 60.78
C TYR A 829 -39.08 87.19 60.59
N SER A 830 -39.78 87.61 61.64
CA SER A 830 -40.54 88.87 61.64
C SER A 830 -39.70 90.03 62.16
N VAL A 831 -39.75 91.16 61.48
CA VAL A 831 -39.03 92.39 61.82
C VAL A 831 -40.05 93.50 62.12
N TYR A 832 -39.98 94.05 63.34
CA TYR A 832 -40.84 95.16 63.78
C TYR A 832 -40.07 96.48 63.87
N VAL A 833 -40.58 97.51 63.21
CA VAL A 833 -39.99 98.86 63.21
C VAL A 833 -40.86 99.80 64.03
N TYR A 834 -40.29 100.44 65.06
CA TYR A 834 -41.00 101.39 65.92
C TYR A 834 -40.68 102.86 65.63
N SER A 835 -41.56 103.75 66.11
CA SER A 835 -41.63 105.18 65.73
C SER A 835 -41.35 106.19 66.85
N LYS A 836 -41.38 105.74 68.11
CA LYS A 836 -41.12 106.55 69.32
C LYS A 836 -39.91 105.98 70.07
N GLU A 837 -39.26 106.82 70.87
CA GLU A 837 -38.31 106.34 71.88
C GLU A 837 -39.08 105.60 72.98
N VAL A 838 -38.41 104.66 73.64
CA VAL A 838 -38.93 103.79 74.70
C VAL A 838 -38.15 104.11 75.98
N ASN A 839 -38.78 103.98 77.16
CA ASN A 839 -38.03 104.05 78.41
C ASN A 839 -36.94 102.96 78.48
N ASP A 840 -35.96 103.25 79.32
CA ASP A 840 -34.93 102.34 79.76
C ASP A 840 -35.52 101.14 80.54
N THR A 841 -34.73 100.07 80.79
CA THR A 841 -35.26 98.90 81.51
C THR A 841 -35.20 99.04 83.03
N GLY A 842 -34.39 99.97 83.55
CA GLY A 842 -34.15 100.18 84.98
C GLY A 842 -33.05 99.29 85.58
N LEU A 843 -32.38 98.46 84.77
CA LEU A 843 -31.28 97.58 85.22
C LEU A 843 -29.94 98.33 85.27
N THR A 844 -29.79 99.24 86.24
CA THR A 844 -28.60 100.10 86.45
C THR A 844 -27.31 99.36 86.91
N ARG A 845 -27.20 98.04 86.67
CA ARG A 845 -26.14 97.17 87.19
C ARG A 845 -25.80 96.01 86.25
N CYS A 846 -24.51 95.78 86.03
CA CYS A 846 -24.01 94.59 85.35
C CYS A 846 -23.82 93.40 86.31
N PHE A 847 -23.95 92.19 85.77
CA PHE A 847 -23.80 90.92 86.49
C PHE A 847 -22.90 89.94 85.71
N ASP A 848 -22.32 88.97 86.43
CA ASP A 848 -21.89 87.71 85.85
C ASP A 848 -22.98 86.64 86.11
N HIS A 849 -22.69 85.36 85.84
CA HIS A 849 -23.63 84.27 86.02
C HIS A 849 -23.91 83.86 87.50
N ILE A 850 -23.35 84.58 88.48
CA ILE A 850 -23.41 84.30 89.92
C ILE A 850 -23.68 85.56 90.75
N GLN A 851 -23.13 86.72 90.38
CA GLN A 851 -23.06 87.93 91.22
C GLN A 851 -23.06 89.25 90.40
N GLN A 852 -23.19 90.38 91.09
CA GLN A 852 -23.03 91.72 90.47
C GLN A 852 -21.54 92.02 90.20
N ILE A 853 -21.24 92.66 89.07
CA ILE A 853 -19.88 93.04 88.64
C ILE A 853 -19.79 94.51 88.21
N ASN A 854 -18.58 94.98 87.89
CA ASN A 854 -18.37 96.22 87.15
C ASN A 854 -18.75 96.02 85.67
N CYS A 855 -19.42 97.02 85.11
CA CYS A 855 -19.70 97.09 83.67
C CYS A 855 -18.41 97.30 82.85
N GLY A 856 -18.37 96.76 81.64
CA GLY A 856 -17.28 96.91 80.68
C GLY A 856 -16.07 95.99 80.86
N GLU A 857 -15.96 95.20 81.95
CA GLU A 857 -14.73 94.45 82.26
C GLU A 857 -14.61 93.06 81.59
N SER A 858 -15.70 92.29 81.50
CA SER A 858 -15.64 90.89 81.01
C SER A 858 -16.95 90.36 80.42
N PHE A 859 -18.09 90.95 80.76
CA PHE A 859 -19.40 90.65 80.17
C PHE A 859 -19.96 91.95 79.57
N ILE A 860 -19.27 92.46 78.55
CA ILE A 860 -19.66 93.66 77.78
C ILE A 860 -20.97 93.42 77.04
N GLY A 861 -21.71 94.49 76.73
CA GLY A 861 -23.00 94.38 76.04
C GLY A 861 -24.21 94.25 76.98
N GLN A 862 -24.03 94.49 78.28
CA GLN A 862 -25.12 94.46 79.26
C GLN A 862 -25.92 95.76 79.29
N ASP A 863 -27.18 95.68 79.72
CA ASP A 863 -28.15 96.78 79.73
C ASP A 863 -27.59 98.07 80.38
N ALA A 864 -27.00 97.94 81.58
CA ALA A 864 -26.34 99.01 82.34
C ALA A 864 -25.09 99.67 81.69
N GLU A 865 -24.72 99.28 80.46
CA GLU A 865 -23.70 99.95 79.65
C GLU A 865 -24.32 100.88 78.59
N TYR A 866 -25.63 100.80 78.33
CA TYR A 866 -26.33 101.50 77.25
C TYR A 866 -27.73 101.96 77.64
N GLY A 867 -27.93 103.27 77.77
CA GLY A 867 -29.27 103.77 78.08
C GLY A 867 -29.32 105.25 78.40
N ARG A 868 -30.49 105.68 78.85
CA ARG A 868 -30.70 106.93 79.56
C ARG A 868 -30.13 106.87 80.97
N ASP A 869 -30.05 105.69 81.57
CA ASP A 869 -29.45 105.47 82.89
C ASP A 869 -27.93 105.76 82.91
N VAL A 870 -27.21 105.44 81.83
CA VAL A 870 -25.79 105.81 81.64
C VAL A 870 -25.64 107.24 81.11
N SER A 871 -26.42 107.63 80.10
CA SER A 871 -26.20 108.90 79.38
C SER A 871 -26.84 110.13 80.04
N THR A 872 -27.91 109.96 80.81
CA THR A 872 -28.72 111.05 81.39
C THR A 872 -29.29 110.70 82.79
N TYR A 873 -28.48 110.06 83.64
CA TYR A 873 -28.92 109.57 84.96
C TYR A 873 -29.60 110.64 85.82
N ASN A 874 -30.88 110.44 86.14
CA ASN A 874 -31.62 111.22 87.12
C ASN A 874 -32.74 110.38 87.74
N ASP A 875 -32.64 110.06 89.04
CA ASP A 875 -33.66 109.24 89.72
C ASP A 875 -34.83 110.06 90.32
N HIS A 876 -34.79 111.40 90.25
CA HIS A 876 -35.82 112.27 90.85
C HIS A 876 -37.16 112.18 90.11
N ASP A 877 -37.14 112.17 88.77
CA ASP A 877 -38.31 112.10 87.89
C ASP A 877 -38.62 110.68 87.39
N GLY A 878 -37.76 109.68 87.62
CA GLY A 878 -38.04 108.27 87.36
C GLY A 878 -36.83 107.40 87.66
N TYR A 879 -36.99 106.22 88.28
CA TYR A 879 -35.81 105.44 88.70
C TYR A 879 -35.16 104.71 87.53
N GLY A 880 -33.85 104.87 87.31
CA GLY A 880 -33.05 104.07 86.39
C GLY A 880 -33.38 104.30 84.92
N GLY A 881 -33.24 105.54 84.43
CA GLY A 881 -33.39 105.86 83.00
C GLY A 881 -34.83 106.11 82.52
N PHE A 882 -35.82 106.02 83.41
CA PHE A 882 -37.17 106.52 83.19
C PHE A 882 -37.23 108.06 83.35
N SER A 883 -38.32 108.72 82.97
CA SER A 883 -38.56 110.16 83.25
C SER A 883 -40.04 110.51 83.17
N PHE A 884 -40.61 111.01 84.26
CA PHE A 884 -42.03 111.22 84.45
C PHE A 884 -42.37 112.56 85.11
N ALA A 885 -43.46 113.19 84.68
CA ALA A 885 -44.05 114.37 85.29
C ALA A 885 -45.50 114.11 85.74
N LYS A 886 -45.87 114.53 86.95
CA LYS A 886 -47.23 114.36 87.49
C LYS A 886 -48.18 115.42 86.92
N LEU A 887 -49.40 115.02 86.56
CA LEU A 887 -50.42 115.90 85.99
C LEU A 887 -51.66 116.02 86.90
N ASP A 888 -52.19 117.24 87.00
CA ASP A 888 -53.48 117.50 87.63
C ASP A 888 -54.66 116.94 86.81
N SER A 889 -55.89 117.08 87.33
CA SER A 889 -57.10 116.59 86.67
C SER A 889 -57.43 117.29 85.35
N GLN A 890 -56.77 118.40 85.02
CA GLN A 890 -56.89 119.14 83.76
C GLN A 890 -55.73 118.87 82.79
N GLY A 891 -54.74 118.06 83.19
CA GLY A 891 -53.59 117.71 82.36
C GLY A 891 -52.40 118.66 82.46
N LYS A 892 -52.38 119.58 83.42
CA LYS A 892 -51.26 120.50 83.65
C LYS A 892 -50.22 119.83 84.55
N VAL A 893 -48.93 120.03 84.23
CA VAL A 893 -47.81 119.57 85.04
C VAL A 893 -47.82 120.22 86.43
N ILE A 894 -47.75 119.38 87.46
CA ILE A 894 -47.55 119.76 88.86
C ILE A 894 -46.03 119.90 89.09
N ASN A 895 -45.61 120.99 89.72
CA ASN A 895 -44.22 121.22 90.11
C ASN A 895 -44.10 121.20 91.64
N GLU A 896 -43.49 120.15 92.18
CA GLU A 896 -43.42 119.88 93.63
C GLU A 896 -42.54 120.88 94.39
N ASP A 897 -41.61 121.58 93.72
CA ASP A 897 -40.80 122.66 94.31
C ASP A 897 -41.60 123.97 94.50
N VAL A 898 -42.78 124.08 93.87
CA VAL A 898 -43.57 125.33 93.79
C VAL A 898 -44.97 125.18 94.38
N ASP A 899 -45.63 124.03 94.19
CA ASP A 899 -46.96 123.75 94.73
C ASP A 899 -46.92 122.60 95.75
N THR A 900 -46.48 122.93 96.96
CA THR A 900 -46.43 122.01 98.10
C THR A 900 -47.81 121.71 98.71
N THR A 901 -48.91 122.04 98.02
CA THR A 901 -50.29 121.83 98.52
C THR A 901 -51.03 120.70 97.80
N VAL A 902 -50.55 120.28 96.63
CA VAL A 902 -51.17 119.21 95.82
C VAL A 902 -50.53 117.86 96.15
N THR A 903 -51.22 117.05 96.94
CA THR A 903 -50.76 115.69 97.34
C THR A 903 -51.29 114.55 96.45
N GLU A 904 -52.17 114.86 95.50
CA GLU A 904 -52.80 113.89 94.59
C GLU A 904 -52.70 114.35 93.13
N TRP A 905 -52.46 113.42 92.22
CA TRP A 905 -52.39 113.65 90.77
C TRP A 905 -53.25 112.64 90.01
N SER A 906 -53.75 113.02 88.84
CA SER A 906 -54.72 112.20 88.07
C SER A 906 -54.08 111.42 86.93
N CYS A 907 -52.97 111.91 86.39
CA CYS A 907 -52.21 111.26 85.33
C CYS A 907 -50.70 111.47 85.49
N VAL A 908 -49.92 110.71 84.73
CA VAL A 908 -48.48 110.86 84.59
C VAL A 908 -48.16 111.13 83.12
N LEU A 909 -47.33 112.11 82.83
CA LEU A 909 -46.71 112.30 81.52
C LEU A 909 -45.33 111.65 81.53
N ASP A 910 -45.11 110.71 80.63
CA ASP A 910 -43.81 110.14 80.31
C ASP A 910 -43.07 111.09 79.36
N LEU A 911 -41.88 111.52 79.76
CA LEU A 911 -41.07 112.51 79.04
C LEU A 911 -40.11 111.88 78.03
N VAL A 912 -39.95 110.54 78.03
CA VAL A 912 -39.15 109.80 77.05
C VAL A 912 -40.05 109.35 75.89
N THR A 913 -41.15 108.67 76.20
CA THR A 913 -42.09 108.17 75.18
C THR A 913 -43.09 109.21 74.72
N GLY A 914 -43.22 110.33 75.45
CA GLY A 914 -44.24 111.36 75.20
C GLY A 914 -45.66 110.80 75.33
N LEU A 915 -45.88 109.86 76.25
CA LEU A 915 -47.18 109.22 76.50
C LEU A 915 -47.78 109.72 77.81
N ARG A 916 -49.10 109.92 77.83
CA ARG A 916 -49.85 110.29 79.04
C ARG A 916 -50.58 109.06 79.57
N TRP A 917 -50.34 108.73 80.84
CA TRP A 917 -50.81 107.52 81.50
C TRP A 917 -51.85 107.84 82.59
N GLN A 918 -52.90 107.03 82.68
CA GLN A 918 -53.93 107.14 83.71
C GLN A 918 -53.39 106.70 85.07
N VAL A 919 -53.58 107.50 86.13
CA VAL A 919 -53.43 107.03 87.52
C VAL A 919 -54.76 106.46 88.01
N LYS A 920 -54.72 105.27 88.63
CA LYS A 920 -55.90 104.60 89.20
C LYS A 920 -56.23 105.16 90.59
N LYS A 921 -57.41 104.83 91.11
CA LYS A 921 -57.86 105.26 92.46
C LYS A 921 -58.09 104.07 93.39
N GLN A 922 -58.38 104.35 94.66
CA GLN A 922 -58.88 103.38 95.65
C GLN A 922 -60.19 103.90 96.28
N ASP A 923 -61.14 104.25 95.42
CA ASP A 923 -62.40 104.93 95.76
C ASP A 923 -63.67 104.11 95.41
N GLY A 924 -63.50 102.86 94.96
CA GLY A 924 -64.60 102.02 94.48
C GLY A 924 -65.25 102.47 93.17
N SER A 925 -64.75 103.53 92.51
CA SER A 925 -65.24 104.01 91.22
C SER A 925 -64.80 103.08 90.08
N VAL A 926 -65.29 103.39 88.86
CA VAL A 926 -64.80 102.74 87.63
C VAL A 926 -63.31 103.05 87.34
N HIS A 927 -62.70 104.03 88.02
CA HIS A 927 -61.26 104.30 87.95
C HIS A 927 -60.46 103.60 89.07
N SER A 928 -61.11 102.82 89.94
CA SER A 928 -60.44 102.04 90.99
C SER A 928 -59.43 101.05 90.40
N SER A 929 -58.29 100.85 91.07
CA SER A 929 -57.30 99.82 90.70
C SER A 929 -57.75 98.41 91.04
N GLU A 930 -58.82 98.24 91.81
CA GLU A 930 -59.46 96.95 92.06
C GLU A 930 -60.38 96.52 90.89
N ARG A 931 -60.80 97.46 90.02
CA ARG A 931 -61.74 97.15 88.93
C ARG A 931 -61.03 96.38 87.81
N GLN A 932 -61.58 95.21 87.50
CA GLN A 932 -61.20 94.39 86.35
C GLN A 932 -62.22 94.54 85.21
N PHE A 933 -61.76 94.31 83.99
CA PHE A 933 -62.49 94.51 82.74
C PHE A 933 -62.24 93.36 81.78
N TYR A 934 -63.24 93.04 80.98
CA TYR A 934 -63.14 92.05 79.91
C TYR A 934 -62.47 92.68 78.68
N TRP A 935 -61.77 91.86 77.89
CA TRP A 935 -61.18 92.32 76.65
C TRP A 935 -62.26 92.33 75.55
N PHE A 936 -62.49 93.50 74.95
CA PHE A 936 -63.39 93.67 73.81
C PHE A 936 -62.84 94.71 72.81
N ASN A 937 -63.00 94.42 71.52
CA ASN A 937 -62.74 95.31 70.39
C ASN A 937 -63.55 94.86 69.15
N ASP A 938 -64.53 95.65 68.71
CA ASP A 938 -65.37 95.32 67.55
C ASP A 938 -64.72 95.57 66.17
N ASP A 939 -63.56 96.22 66.10
CA ASP A 939 -62.81 96.40 64.85
C ASP A 939 -62.12 95.10 64.40
N GLN A 940 -62.72 94.45 63.41
CA GLN A 940 -62.21 93.22 62.77
C GLN A 940 -60.79 93.35 62.18
N THR A 941 -60.29 94.57 61.93
CA THR A 941 -58.93 94.78 61.39
C THR A 941 -57.86 94.79 62.47
N THR A 942 -58.22 95.03 63.74
CA THR A 942 -57.28 95.06 64.88
C THR A 942 -57.56 93.99 65.95
N ASN A 943 -58.75 93.40 65.97
CA ASN A 943 -59.13 92.33 66.92
C ASN A 943 -58.64 90.92 66.53
N GLY A 944 -57.83 90.78 65.49
CA GLY A 944 -57.24 89.49 65.10
C GLY A 944 -58.26 88.41 64.71
N GLY A 945 -59.50 88.80 64.38
CA GLY A 945 -60.57 87.88 63.98
C GLY A 945 -61.55 87.48 65.10
N LYS A 946 -61.33 87.91 66.36
CA LYS A 946 -62.26 87.67 67.48
C LYS A 946 -62.40 88.92 68.35
N GLU A 947 -63.64 89.38 68.48
CA GLU A 947 -63.99 90.63 69.19
C GLU A 947 -63.86 90.55 70.71
N GLY A 948 -63.95 89.37 71.31
CA GLY A 948 -63.83 89.16 72.77
C GLY A 948 -65.16 89.16 73.51
N THR A 949 -65.16 89.59 74.79
CA THR A 949 -66.35 89.55 75.64
C THR A 949 -66.88 90.96 75.90
N LYS A 950 -68.00 91.30 75.27
CA LYS A 950 -68.69 92.59 75.44
C LYS A 950 -69.34 92.74 76.83
N SER A 951 -69.54 93.98 77.25
CA SER A 951 -70.23 94.37 78.49
C SER A 951 -71.63 93.77 78.68
N ASP A 952 -72.04 93.63 79.94
CA ASP A 952 -73.38 93.20 80.34
C ASP A 952 -73.89 94.02 81.56
N SER A 953 -74.98 93.61 82.20
CA SER A 953 -75.56 94.33 83.35
C SER A 953 -74.74 94.27 84.65
N ASN A 954 -73.65 93.50 84.70
CA ASN A 954 -72.74 93.34 85.84
C ASN A 954 -71.28 93.64 85.46
N HIS A 955 -70.90 93.38 84.21
CA HIS A 955 -69.54 93.38 83.69
C HIS A 955 -69.30 94.52 82.70
N LEU A 956 -68.10 95.10 82.73
CA LEU A 956 -67.69 96.20 81.85
C LEU A 956 -66.45 95.77 81.05
N ASP A 957 -66.44 96.08 79.76
CA ASP A 957 -65.32 95.75 78.86
C ASP A 957 -64.35 96.92 78.66
N SER A 958 -63.26 96.66 77.92
CA SER A 958 -62.22 97.63 77.64
C SER A 958 -62.63 98.78 76.71
N GLN A 959 -63.53 98.55 75.76
CA GLN A 959 -63.95 99.55 74.78
C GLN A 959 -64.96 100.53 75.38
N ASP A 960 -65.92 100.03 76.16
CA ASP A 960 -66.83 100.87 76.95
C ASP A 960 -66.05 101.66 78.03
N TYR A 961 -65.03 101.06 78.67
CA TYR A 961 -64.20 101.79 79.64
C TYR A 961 -63.37 102.91 78.99
N VAL A 962 -62.75 102.65 77.84
CA VAL A 962 -62.05 103.67 77.04
C VAL A 962 -63.00 104.81 76.67
N THR A 963 -64.23 104.48 76.25
CA THR A 963 -65.26 105.47 75.90
C THR A 963 -65.60 106.36 77.09
N LEU A 964 -65.91 105.77 78.26
CA LEU A 964 -66.23 106.52 79.49
C LEU A 964 -65.08 107.45 79.93
N VAL A 965 -63.83 107.00 79.83
CA VAL A 965 -62.67 107.84 80.21
C VAL A 965 -62.49 109.01 79.24
N ASN A 966 -62.74 108.82 77.94
CA ASN A 966 -62.73 109.91 76.95
C ASN A 966 -63.87 110.91 77.14
N GLU A 967 -65.09 110.45 77.43
CA GLU A 967 -66.21 111.33 77.79
C GLU A 967 -65.91 112.17 79.05
N SER A 968 -65.22 111.59 80.02
CA SER A 968 -64.78 112.29 81.24
C SER A 968 -63.66 113.33 81.01
N ARG A 969 -63.03 113.34 79.82
CA ARG A 969 -61.89 114.20 79.45
C ARG A 969 -60.74 114.15 80.47
N LEU A 970 -60.47 112.96 81.02
CA LEU A 970 -59.52 112.78 82.12
C LEU A 970 -58.16 113.41 81.79
N CYS A 971 -57.68 114.30 82.66
CA CYS A 971 -56.42 115.04 82.47
C CYS A 971 -56.34 115.79 81.13
N GLY A 972 -57.46 116.34 80.67
CA GLY A 972 -57.53 117.14 79.44
C GLY A 972 -57.26 116.37 78.14
N ALA A 973 -57.38 115.04 78.15
CA ALA A 973 -57.22 114.19 76.97
C ALA A 973 -58.55 113.55 76.54
N GLU A 974 -58.74 113.43 75.22
CA GLU A 974 -59.97 112.94 74.54
C GLU A 974 -59.68 111.69 73.68
N ASN A 975 -58.45 111.18 73.75
CA ASN A 975 -57.84 110.18 72.89
C ASN A 975 -57.18 109.04 73.70
N TRP A 976 -57.69 108.77 74.90
CA TRP A 976 -57.35 107.60 75.69
C TRP A 976 -57.69 106.32 74.95
N ARG A 977 -56.86 105.29 75.14
CA ARG A 977 -56.99 103.96 74.55
C ARG A 977 -56.28 102.92 75.41
N LEU A 978 -56.44 101.64 75.05
CA LEU A 978 -55.52 100.60 75.52
C LEU A 978 -54.09 100.88 75.00
N PRO A 979 -53.05 100.63 75.82
CA PRO A 979 -51.66 100.63 75.36
C PRO A 979 -51.38 99.39 74.51
N THR A 980 -50.46 99.50 73.55
CA THR A 980 -49.86 98.32 72.92
C THR A 980 -48.90 97.61 73.89
N VAL A 981 -48.46 96.39 73.55
CA VAL A 981 -47.47 95.65 74.35
C VAL A 981 -46.22 96.48 74.62
N ILE A 982 -45.65 97.14 73.61
CA ILE A 982 -44.40 97.90 73.76
C ILE A 982 -44.60 99.13 74.65
N GLU A 983 -45.74 99.82 74.52
CA GLU A 983 -46.06 100.97 75.38
C GLU A 983 -46.32 100.54 76.82
N LEU A 984 -47.02 99.43 77.07
CA LEU A 984 -47.22 98.93 78.43
C LEU A 984 -45.92 98.37 79.03
N SER A 985 -45.04 97.80 78.20
CA SER A 985 -43.68 97.41 78.59
C SER A 985 -42.82 98.62 78.97
N SER A 986 -43.06 99.80 78.39
CA SER A 986 -42.30 101.02 78.73
C SER A 986 -42.64 101.61 80.11
N LEU A 987 -43.43 100.93 80.94
CA LEU A 987 -43.58 101.20 82.38
C LEU A 987 -42.85 100.18 83.26
N ILE A 988 -42.25 99.13 82.68
CA ILE A 988 -41.69 97.97 83.39
C ILE A 988 -40.24 98.21 83.79
N ASN A 989 -40.06 98.67 85.01
CA ASN A 989 -38.78 98.81 85.68
C ASN A 989 -38.31 97.47 86.24
N PHE A 990 -37.37 96.81 85.56
CA PHE A 990 -36.85 95.51 85.96
C PHE A 990 -35.93 95.58 87.19
N GLY A 991 -35.33 96.74 87.49
CA GLY A 991 -34.43 96.96 88.63
C GLY A 991 -35.11 96.90 90.01
N THR A 992 -36.44 96.92 90.10
CA THR A 992 -37.16 96.79 91.38
C THR A 992 -37.36 95.32 91.79
N ASN A 993 -37.41 95.06 93.09
CA ASN A 993 -37.91 93.80 93.65
C ASN A 993 -39.41 93.92 93.95
N GLY A 994 -40.23 93.04 93.37
CA GLY A 994 -41.69 93.07 93.51
C GLY A 994 -42.36 93.83 92.37
N LEU A 995 -43.15 94.87 92.70
CA LEU A 995 -43.89 95.67 91.71
C LEU A 995 -42.94 96.34 90.71
N LYS A 996 -43.16 96.10 89.42
CA LYS A 996 -42.33 96.55 88.31
C LYS A 996 -42.70 97.93 87.73
N VAL A 997 -43.49 98.73 88.43
CA VAL A 997 -43.89 100.09 88.01
C VAL A 997 -43.55 101.06 89.14
N ASP A 998 -43.05 102.26 88.81
CA ASP A 998 -42.62 103.23 89.81
C ASP A 998 -43.80 103.76 90.64
N HIS A 999 -43.92 103.22 91.85
CA HIS A 999 -44.99 103.53 92.81
C HIS A 999 -44.94 105.00 93.33
N ARG A 1000 -43.88 105.76 93.02
CA ARG A 1000 -43.83 107.22 93.28
C ARG A 1000 -44.69 108.02 92.30
N PHE A 1001 -45.01 107.43 91.14
CA PHE A 1001 -45.83 108.00 90.07
C PHE A 1001 -47.16 107.26 89.90
N PHE A 1002 -47.21 105.97 90.24
CA PHE A 1002 -48.41 105.12 90.16
C PHE A 1002 -48.78 104.53 91.54
N PRO A 1003 -49.18 105.35 92.53
CA PRO A 1003 -49.20 105.01 93.96
C PRO A 1003 -50.36 104.11 94.41
N THR A 1004 -51.20 103.69 93.48
CA THR A 1004 -52.43 102.90 93.70
C THR A 1004 -52.49 101.66 92.81
N ILE A 1005 -51.50 101.47 91.93
CA ILE A 1005 -51.53 100.46 90.87
C ILE A 1005 -51.49 99.04 91.45
N ASN A 1006 -52.21 98.12 90.82
CA ASN A 1006 -52.24 96.72 91.25
C ASN A 1006 -50.99 96.00 90.73
N ASN A 1007 -50.52 94.96 91.42
CA ASN A 1007 -49.39 94.13 90.96
C ASN A 1007 -49.83 92.95 90.07
N GLY A 1008 -51.11 92.89 89.69
CA GLY A 1008 -51.68 91.86 88.84
C GLY A 1008 -51.35 91.96 87.35
N ILE A 1009 -52.30 91.48 86.54
CA ILE A 1009 -52.20 91.39 85.08
C ILE A 1009 -52.97 92.53 84.43
N TYR A 1010 -52.35 93.20 83.46
CA TYR A 1010 -52.90 94.32 82.70
C TYR A 1010 -53.04 93.98 81.21
N TRP A 1011 -54.23 94.17 80.64
CA TRP A 1011 -54.45 93.95 79.20
C TRP A 1011 -53.75 95.00 78.33
N THR A 1012 -53.42 94.59 77.10
CA THR A 1012 -52.97 95.47 76.02
C THR A 1012 -54.00 95.49 74.88
N PHE A 1013 -53.83 96.41 73.93
CA PHE A 1013 -54.61 96.47 72.68
C PHE A 1013 -54.34 95.28 71.73
N ASN A 1014 -53.21 94.58 71.87
CA ASN A 1014 -52.79 93.60 70.87
C ASN A 1014 -53.47 92.24 71.05
N SER A 1015 -54.10 91.74 69.98
CA SER A 1015 -54.48 90.32 69.87
C SER A 1015 -53.23 89.43 69.76
N PHE A 1016 -53.30 88.19 70.24
CA PHE A 1016 -52.23 87.20 70.09
C PHE A 1016 -52.37 86.51 68.72
N LEU A 1017 -51.58 86.91 67.72
CA LEU A 1017 -51.77 86.42 66.34
C LEU A 1017 -51.72 84.87 66.15
N PRO A 1018 -50.98 84.08 66.95
CA PRO A 1018 -51.03 82.61 66.85
C PRO A 1018 -52.34 81.97 67.33
N ASP A 1019 -53.13 82.62 68.18
CA ASP A 1019 -54.51 82.22 68.50
C ASP A 1019 -55.43 83.45 68.65
N SER A 1020 -56.33 83.59 67.67
CA SER A 1020 -57.30 84.69 67.60
C SER A 1020 -58.15 84.89 68.86
N ASP A 1021 -58.40 83.82 69.65
CA ASP A 1021 -59.20 83.90 70.89
C ASP A 1021 -58.42 84.48 72.09
N ASP A 1022 -57.11 84.71 71.95
CA ASP A 1022 -56.22 85.26 72.98
C ASP A 1022 -55.80 86.72 72.69
N ALA A 1023 -55.51 87.47 73.75
CA ALA A 1023 -54.92 88.81 73.72
C ALA A 1023 -53.70 88.92 74.62
N TRP A 1024 -52.79 89.84 74.29
CA TRP A 1024 -51.58 90.09 75.07
C TRP A 1024 -51.87 90.88 76.35
N TYR A 1025 -51.14 90.52 77.41
CA TYR A 1025 -51.14 91.16 78.71
C TYR A 1025 -49.71 91.34 79.23
N ILE A 1026 -49.54 92.20 80.24
CA ILE A 1026 -48.29 92.33 81.01
C ILE A 1026 -48.57 92.15 82.50
N SER A 1027 -47.70 91.41 83.19
CA SER A 1027 -47.75 91.18 84.64
C SER A 1027 -46.91 92.22 85.37
N PHE A 1028 -47.53 93.11 86.15
CA PHE A 1028 -46.83 94.14 86.92
C PHE A 1028 -46.09 93.59 88.17
N SER A 1029 -46.28 92.32 88.52
CA SER A 1029 -45.54 91.61 89.58
C SER A 1029 -44.25 90.95 89.08
N THR A 1030 -44.06 90.80 87.77
CA THR A 1030 -42.91 90.06 87.20
C THR A 1030 -42.21 90.80 86.06
N GLY A 1031 -42.92 91.66 85.33
CA GLY A 1031 -42.47 92.31 84.10
C GLY A 1031 -42.68 91.47 82.85
N HIS A 1032 -43.18 90.24 82.99
CA HIS A 1032 -43.40 89.31 81.88
C HIS A 1032 -44.64 89.70 81.07
N SER A 1033 -44.48 89.74 79.74
CA SER A 1033 -45.58 89.80 78.76
C SER A 1033 -45.99 88.40 78.34
N SER A 1034 -47.30 88.16 78.17
CA SER A 1034 -47.84 86.87 77.76
C SER A 1034 -49.26 87.03 77.22
N TYR A 1035 -49.94 85.94 76.90
CA TYR A 1035 -51.27 85.94 76.28
C TYR A 1035 -52.30 85.18 77.11
N ARG A 1036 -53.57 85.56 76.98
CA ARG A 1036 -54.71 85.03 77.76
C ARG A 1036 -56.02 85.27 77.00
N SER A 1037 -57.01 84.41 77.22
CA SER A 1037 -58.23 84.47 76.41
C SER A 1037 -59.03 85.75 76.62
N LYS A 1038 -59.48 86.32 75.50
CA LYS A 1038 -60.46 87.42 75.45
C LYS A 1038 -61.83 86.97 75.95
N THR A 1039 -62.10 85.67 75.95
CA THR A 1039 -63.39 85.07 76.27
C THR A 1039 -63.53 84.85 77.78
N ASN A 1040 -64.62 85.37 78.35
CA ASN A 1040 -65.03 85.19 79.76
C ASN A 1040 -63.96 85.51 80.83
N THR A 1041 -62.94 86.32 80.49
CA THR A 1041 -61.81 86.58 81.38
C THR A 1041 -61.60 88.08 81.60
N ALA A 1042 -61.64 88.51 82.86
CA ALA A 1042 -61.39 89.90 83.25
C ALA A 1042 -59.96 90.08 83.82
N ASN A 1043 -59.31 91.20 83.49
CA ASN A 1043 -58.02 91.61 84.07
C ASN A 1043 -57.99 93.13 84.28
N TYR A 1044 -56.91 93.69 84.84
CA TYR A 1044 -56.83 95.12 85.11
C TYR A 1044 -56.57 95.95 83.83
N LEU A 1045 -56.96 97.23 83.87
CA LEU A 1045 -56.68 98.20 82.80
C LEU A 1045 -55.97 99.43 83.35
N ILE A 1046 -54.95 99.89 82.61
CA ILE A 1046 -54.41 101.24 82.64
C ILE A 1046 -54.50 101.78 81.21
N LEU A 1047 -54.99 103.02 81.05
CA LEU A 1047 -55.13 103.63 79.73
C LEU A 1047 -53.96 104.56 79.43
N VAL A 1048 -53.68 104.73 78.14
CA VAL A 1048 -52.66 105.63 77.61
C VAL A 1048 -53.27 106.60 76.59
N SER A 1049 -52.68 107.79 76.48
CA SER A 1049 -52.96 108.83 75.49
C SER A 1049 -51.65 109.33 74.89
N ASN A 1050 -51.72 109.86 73.67
CA ASN A 1050 -50.69 110.79 73.17
C ASN A 1050 -51.03 112.22 73.63
#